data_AF-A0A2N9MU05-F1
#
_entry.id   AF-A0A2N9MU05-F1
#
_cell.length_a   1.000
_cell.length_b   1.000
_cell.length_c   1.000
_cell.angle_alpha   90.00
_cell.angle_beta   90.00
_cell.angle_gamma   90.00
#
_symmetry.space_group_name_H-M   'P 1'
#
loop_
_entity.id
_entity.type
_entity.pdbx_description
1 polymer ?
#
loop_
_entity_poly.entity_id
_entity_poly.type
_entity_poly.pdbx_seq_one_letter_code
_entity_poly.pdbx_strand_id
1 'polypeptide(L)'
;MLGYGSRVPAPGAAGEPGPSIVGVIKYNGTAPVQQRITVEDFSFPSISVLAAKAAFGAIRGEPTTVVGADARNQRILTDLDPAKEYVPDGALDHTMLYLVMGQDNARGTMNFDAPWYEPDGRMSISWDQAGQQIIFTRMNEELRRHARALGANYISNPTWSLFKLGHLITAHPLGGCPMGEDYLHGAVDEFGRVFSGDGSVHDGLYVADGSVIPSALGVNPFLTISALTERNAARKVQHLGGVPYPQPPLAVSMSGVLDPLEVITYTQPELETLFRRSAPLPIDKIVNQPGPPTIDVAARTIQDNSYWKGFFPKGHILNTLSSAIFTGFKKTFQKQGDQYVGVTSDTDGRIQAHNGLKEITVDRQTGALAPGKYILLNYLDPQWAGFYDVLKVVSEDLVIGWACAGSYPNGAHIMTFAMSRRYGFSQMTVDDHDQLFDAGSVPTAQELNGVWQMDIISNNNQLTQAAYLQFDLKPDGTLQSNYQFFGLMEGLVVPSFTRDHFQLNDFTMFHDEIRKVSDDIFVGRYITDSLPDLTSLFNGQNLGIFHIVPGSNQFGFYYTLSRTGKSALPTDSLLQPFLDVQMPDGLSMTFDETMVGYYFEGVSTPAPGRAGDLTIAACIPASGDPAGATPCSFQAHMTIRDVNEFIDGLAHEAEMQGAITLNNQTVAMNPETSLFNYLIVNPATREAEMRYHIEYTSADGTQYVFEGRKYMQKDGGNAIADLLGDYTTLYCHVYRRQDDDTLVETGVADLKFKTFEDLAAVGSLAGFLSSFQVTGTSDPTLQLQARLRFLAFTAQFVQREYDPLSLPIVSGAAGS
;
A
#
# COMPACT_ATOMS: atom_id res chain seq x y z
N MET A 1 10.18 -6.72 22.20
CA MET A 1 10.46 -7.35 23.51
C MET A 1 9.70 -6.57 24.59
N LEU A 2 9.25 -7.21 25.68
CA LEU A 2 8.46 -6.55 26.72
C LEU A 2 9.28 -6.31 27.99
N GLY A 3 9.27 -5.08 28.49
CA GLY A 3 9.88 -4.67 29.76
C GLY A 3 8.98 -4.86 30.99
N TYR A 4 9.36 -4.20 32.09
CA TYR A 4 9.01 -4.49 33.49
C TYR A 4 7.52 -4.49 33.87
N GLY A 5 7.05 -5.61 34.44
CA GLY A 5 5.74 -5.75 35.09
C GLY A 5 5.74 -5.56 36.62
N SER A 6 4.55 -5.55 37.24
CA SER A 6 4.34 -5.32 38.68
C SER A 6 3.96 -6.57 39.49
N ARG A 7 3.87 -7.76 38.85
CA ARG A 7 3.38 -9.00 39.50
C ARG A 7 4.46 -9.72 40.29
N VAL A 8 4.11 -10.21 41.48
CA VAL A 8 5.00 -11.01 42.34
C VAL A 8 5.08 -12.46 41.81
N PRO A 9 6.28 -13.09 41.73
CA PRO A 9 6.42 -14.47 41.25
C PRO A 9 5.68 -15.51 42.11
N ALA A 10 5.09 -16.52 41.46
CA ALA A 10 4.44 -17.66 42.11
C ALA A 10 5.45 -18.79 42.47
N PRO A 11 5.12 -19.70 43.40
CA PRO A 11 6.00 -20.80 43.79
C PRO A 11 6.32 -21.74 42.61
N GLY A 12 7.59 -21.86 42.25
CA GLY A 12 8.09 -22.69 41.12
C GLY A 12 9.33 -22.14 40.39
N ALA A 13 9.76 -20.91 40.71
CA ALA A 13 10.86 -20.20 40.04
C ALA A 13 12.30 -20.72 40.31
N ALA A 14 12.47 -21.95 40.80
CA ALA A 14 13.79 -22.54 41.06
C ALA A 14 13.93 -23.86 40.28
N GLY A 15 14.26 -23.78 39.00
CA GLY A 15 14.51 -24.93 38.12
C GLY A 15 15.83 -24.79 37.35
N GLU A 16 16.43 -25.92 36.99
CA GLU A 16 17.51 -26.03 35.99
C GLU A 16 17.12 -25.28 34.68
N PRO A 17 18.08 -24.83 33.85
CA PRO A 17 17.74 -24.06 32.64
C PRO A 17 16.73 -24.82 31.78
N GLY A 18 15.50 -24.30 31.78
CA GLY A 18 14.40 -24.81 30.98
C GLY A 18 14.65 -24.57 29.48
N PRO A 19 13.80 -25.13 28.61
CA PRO A 19 13.91 -24.87 27.18
C PRO A 19 13.77 -23.36 26.90
N SER A 20 14.55 -22.84 25.95
CA SER A 20 14.60 -21.40 25.64
C SER A 20 13.28 -20.84 25.13
N ILE A 21 12.38 -21.69 24.64
CA ILE A 21 11.02 -21.40 24.18
C ILE A 21 10.10 -22.42 24.86
N VAL A 22 9.07 -21.98 25.57
CA VAL A 22 8.08 -22.85 26.25
C VAL A 22 6.66 -22.66 25.73
N GLY A 23 6.37 -21.54 25.07
CA GLY A 23 5.05 -21.15 24.62
C GLY A 23 5.05 -20.60 23.20
N VAL A 24 3.98 -20.91 22.45
CA VAL A 24 3.72 -20.37 21.12
C VAL A 24 2.27 -19.94 21.01
N ILE A 25 2.05 -18.76 20.41
CA ILE A 25 0.74 -18.23 20.08
C ILE A 25 0.70 -17.96 18.59
N LYS A 26 -0.35 -18.43 17.91
CA LYS A 26 -0.58 -18.18 16.48
C LYS A 26 -1.75 -17.22 16.32
N TYR A 27 -1.50 -16.08 15.69
CA TYR A 27 -2.53 -15.09 15.41
C TYR A 27 -3.09 -15.27 14.01
N ASN A 28 -4.34 -14.85 13.83
CA ASN A 28 -4.99 -14.73 12.53
C ASN A 28 -5.02 -16.04 11.73
N GLY A 29 -5.23 -17.19 12.39
CA GLY A 29 -5.14 -18.52 11.77
C GLY A 29 -6.05 -18.75 10.56
N THR A 30 -7.12 -17.96 10.42
CA THR A 30 -8.06 -17.99 9.29
C THR A 30 -7.75 -16.97 8.18
N ALA A 31 -6.87 -15.99 8.42
CA ALA A 31 -6.48 -14.98 7.43
C ALA A 31 -5.55 -15.57 6.36
N PRO A 32 -5.30 -14.90 5.22
CA PRO A 32 -4.26 -15.28 4.27
C PRO A 32 -2.89 -15.44 4.94
N VAL A 33 -2.04 -16.32 4.42
CA VAL A 33 -0.77 -16.72 5.08
C VAL A 33 0.15 -15.52 5.33
N GLN A 34 0.12 -14.52 4.45
CA GLN A 34 0.90 -13.28 4.53
C GLN A 34 0.49 -12.37 5.70
N GLN A 35 -0.67 -12.62 6.31
CA GLN A 35 -1.21 -11.84 7.44
C GLN A 35 -1.10 -12.58 8.77
N ARG A 36 -0.54 -13.79 8.77
CA ARG A 36 -0.38 -14.62 9.96
C ARG A 36 0.94 -14.30 10.64
N ILE A 37 0.90 -14.25 11.96
CA ILE A 37 2.10 -14.14 12.78
C ILE A 37 2.12 -15.24 13.84
N THR A 38 3.32 -15.73 14.11
CA THR A 38 3.61 -16.69 15.19
C THR A 38 4.48 -15.97 16.22
N VAL A 39 4.02 -15.92 17.46
CA VAL A 39 4.73 -15.32 18.59
C VAL A 39 5.18 -16.43 19.53
N GLU A 40 6.47 -16.49 19.80
CA GLU A 40 7.08 -17.42 20.74
C GLU A 40 7.70 -16.64 21.89
N ASP A 41 7.63 -17.19 23.10
CA ASP A 41 8.39 -16.64 24.21
C ASP A 41 9.87 -17.03 24.09
N PHE A 42 10.74 -16.27 24.75
CA PHE A 42 12.17 -16.51 24.70
C PHE A 42 12.84 -16.28 26.05
N SER A 43 13.84 -17.10 26.36
CA SER A 43 14.70 -16.96 27.53
C SER A 43 16.18 -16.92 27.12
N PHE A 44 16.95 -16.00 27.71
CA PHE A 44 18.38 -15.93 27.48
C PHE A 44 19.13 -17.13 28.08
N PRO A 45 20.09 -17.72 27.36
CA PRO A 45 21.02 -18.67 27.97
C PRO A 45 21.87 -17.95 29.02
N SER A 46 22.16 -18.64 30.13
CA SER A 46 22.86 -18.09 31.31
C SER A 46 24.16 -17.34 30.98
N ILE A 47 24.92 -17.81 29.99
CA ILE A 47 26.18 -17.18 29.54
C ILE A 47 26.00 -15.76 28.95
N SER A 48 24.79 -15.42 28.52
CA SER A 48 24.47 -14.13 27.88
C SER A 48 23.75 -13.13 28.78
N VAL A 49 23.42 -13.53 30.02
CA VAL A 49 22.60 -12.74 30.95
C VAL A 49 23.25 -11.41 31.31
N LEU A 50 24.56 -11.36 31.55
CA LEU A 50 25.25 -10.11 31.89
C LEU A 50 25.25 -9.10 30.73
N ALA A 51 25.42 -9.59 29.50
CA ALA A 51 25.34 -8.76 28.30
C ALA A 51 23.91 -8.25 28.07
N ALA A 52 22.91 -9.11 28.29
CA ALA A 52 21.51 -8.73 28.23
C ALA A 52 21.18 -7.65 29.28
N LYS A 53 21.58 -7.82 30.55
CA LYS A 53 21.39 -6.81 31.62
C LYS A 53 21.92 -5.44 31.22
N ALA A 54 23.16 -5.40 30.72
CA ALA A 54 23.77 -4.15 30.26
C ALA A 54 23.00 -3.53 29.09
N ALA A 55 22.59 -4.33 28.11
CA ALA A 55 21.84 -3.86 26.95
C ALA A 55 20.45 -3.32 27.34
N PHE A 56 19.66 -4.07 28.09
CA PHE A 56 18.30 -3.66 28.48
C PHE A 56 18.28 -2.55 29.54
N GLY A 57 19.27 -2.48 30.43
CA GLY A 57 19.40 -1.37 31.37
C GLY A 57 19.70 -0.03 30.69
N ALA A 58 20.32 -0.05 29.50
CA ALA A 58 20.61 1.14 28.70
C ALA A 58 19.44 1.58 27.79
N ILE A 59 18.45 0.71 27.56
CA ILE A 59 17.32 0.99 26.67
C ILE A 59 16.13 1.44 27.50
N ARG A 60 15.65 2.67 27.26
CA ARG A 60 14.37 3.11 27.80
C ARG A 60 13.25 2.68 26.85
N GLY A 61 12.42 1.75 27.31
CA GLY A 61 11.20 1.37 26.60
C GLY A 61 10.15 2.47 26.57
N GLU A 62 9.24 2.38 25.61
CA GLU A 62 8.03 3.19 25.52
C GLU A 62 7.08 2.81 26.68
N PRO A 63 6.73 3.76 27.57
CA PRO A 63 5.75 3.49 28.61
C PRO A 63 4.39 3.23 27.96
N THR A 64 3.78 2.08 28.28
CA THR A 64 2.40 1.80 27.86
C THR A 64 1.38 2.07 28.98
N THR A 65 1.88 2.31 30.21
CA THR A 65 1.12 2.74 31.38
C THR A 65 2.00 3.58 32.31
N VAL A 66 1.40 4.46 33.11
CA VAL A 66 2.15 5.34 34.05
C VAL A 66 2.08 4.83 35.50
N VAL A 67 1.16 3.92 35.79
CA VAL A 67 1.10 3.20 37.08
C VAL A 67 2.40 2.43 37.32
N GLY A 68 3.06 2.69 38.46
CA GLY A 68 4.25 1.94 38.89
C GLY A 68 5.60 2.41 38.31
N ALA A 69 5.68 3.61 37.73
CA ALA A 69 6.91 4.15 37.14
C ALA A 69 8.13 4.15 38.10
N ASP A 70 7.91 4.47 39.37
CA ASP A 70 8.97 4.48 40.39
C ASP A 70 9.50 3.07 40.69
N ALA A 71 8.61 2.08 40.82
CA ALA A 71 8.99 0.69 41.02
C ALA A 71 9.78 0.15 39.82
N ARG A 72 9.39 0.51 38.59
CA ARG A 72 10.14 0.15 37.37
C ARG A 72 11.55 0.73 37.36
N ASN A 73 11.68 2.03 37.67
CA ASN A 73 12.99 2.69 37.74
C ASN A 73 13.90 2.05 38.80
N GLN A 74 13.34 1.67 39.95
CA GLN A 74 14.09 0.94 40.99
C GLN A 74 14.58 -0.44 40.53
N ARG A 75 13.76 -1.19 39.77
CA ARG A 75 14.16 -2.49 39.21
C ARG A 75 15.31 -2.36 38.21
N ILE A 76 15.30 -1.34 37.34
CA ILE A 76 16.40 -1.05 36.39
C ILE A 76 17.69 -0.76 37.15
N LEU A 77 17.63 0.11 38.16
CA LEU A 77 18.78 0.44 38.99
C LEU A 77 19.34 -0.78 39.73
N THR A 78 18.47 -1.73 40.06
CA THR A 78 18.85 -3.01 40.70
C THR A 78 19.62 -3.93 39.75
N ASP A 79 19.26 -3.98 38.46
CA ASP A 79 19.98 -4.76 37.44
C ASP A 79 21.32 -4.16 37.02
N LEU A 80 21.46 -2.84 37.13
CA LEU A 80 22.69 -2.11 36.81
C LEU A 80 23.73 -2.15 37.94
N ASP A 81 23.43 -2.79 39.08
CA ASP A 81 24.36 -2.97 40.20
C ASP A 81 25.47 -3.98 39.82
N PRO A 82 26.72 -3.53 39.59
CA PRO A 82 27.80 -4.41 39.15
C PRO A 82 28.28 -5.38 40.23
N ALA A 83 27.81 -5.22 41.49
CA ALA A 83 28.19 -6.09 42.60
C ALA A 83 27.37 -7.38 42.69
N LYS A 84 26.34 -7.58 41.84
CA LYS A 84 25.43 -8.73 41.93
C LYS A 84 25.19 -9.41 40.58
N GLU A 85 25.77 -10.61 40.42
CA GLU A 85 25.71 -11.41 39.18
C GLU A 85 24.26 -11.84 38.83
N TYR A 86 23.44 -12.17 39.83
CA TYR A 86 22.00 -12.46 39.73
C TYR A 86 21.27 -11.74 40.88
N VAL A 87 20.24 -10.93 40.57
CA VAL A 87 19.44 -10.22 41.57
C VAL A 87 17.99 -10.65 41.41
N PRO A 88 17.45 -11.47 42.33
CA PRO A 88 16.03 -11.77 42.36
C PRO A 88 15.22 -10.47 42.39
N ASP A 89 14.13 -10.41 41.63
CA ASP A 89 13.23 -9.26 41.53
C ASP A 89 13.82 -8.05 40.76
N GLY A 90 14.94 -8.26 40.07
CA GLY A 90 15.54 -7.33 39.14
C GLY A 90 14.70 -7.07 37.89
N ALA A 91 15.18 -6.18 37.03
CA ALA A 91 14.48 -5.76 35.84
C ALA A 91 14.27 -6.95 34.85
N LEU A 92 15.31 -7.73 34.58
CA LEU A 92 15.27 -8.88 33.68
C LEU A 92 14.34 -10.00 34.16
N ASP A 93 14.19 -10.18 35.48
CA ASP A 93 13.23 -11.14 36.07
C ASP A 93 11.76 -10.77 35.78
N HIS A 94 11.51 -9.52 35.39
CA HIS A 94 10.18 -8.98 35.06
C HIS A 94 10.05 -8.64 33.57
N THR A 95 10.89 -9.25 32.72
CA THR A 95 10.95 -9.01 31.27
C THR A 95 10.47 -10.25 30.52
N MET A 96 9.57 -10.06 29.55
CA MET A 96 9.12 -11.12 28.64
C MET A 96 9.67 -10.88 27.24
N LEU A 97 10.46 -11.81 26.73
CA LEU A 97 11.07 -11.69 25.41
C LEU A 97 10.22 -12.47 24.41
N TYR A 98 10.15 -11.94 23.19
CA TYR A 98 9.42 -12.58 22.11
C TYR A 98 10.29 -12.76 20.88
N LEU A 99 10.15 -13.92 20.25
CA LEU A 99 10.53 -14.17 18.87
C LEU A 99 9.26 -14.17 18.04
N VAL A 100 9.19 -13.31 17.04
CA VAL A 100 8.00 -13.19 16.18
C VAL A 100 8.36 -13.54 14.75
N MET A 101 7.52 -14.36 14.12
CA MET A 101 7.72 -14.86 12.77
C MET A 101 6.48 -14.56 11.92
N GLY A 102 6.70 -14.23 10.65
CA GLY A 102 5.68 -13.95 9.64
C GLY A 102 6.24 -14.17 8.25
N GLN A 103 5.48 -13.82 7.21
CA GLN A 103 5.96 -13.88 5.82
C GLN A 103 6.41 -12.49 5.35
N ASP A 104 7.67 -12.39 4.94
CA ASP A 104 8.22 -11.22 4.24
C ASP A 104 8.13 -11.39 2.72
N ASN A 105 8.57 -10.36 1.99
CA ASN A 105 8.55 -10.32 0.53
C ASN A 105 9.67 -11.12 -0.16
N ALA A 106 10.60 -11.72 0.60
CA ALA A 106 11.75 -12.48 0.11
C ALA A 106 12.61 -11.78 -0.96
N ARG A 107 12.71 -10.44 -0.95
CA ARG A 107 13.42 -9.65 -1.99
C ARG A 107 14.90 -9.39 -1.70
N GLY A 108 15.47 -10.01 -0.67
CA GLY A 108 16.89 -9.85 -0.35
C GLY A 108 17.81 -10.49 -1.39
N THR A 109 18.91 -9.83 -1.71
CA THR A 109 19.96 -10.33 -2.61
C THR A 109 21.27 -10.53 -1.85
N MET A 110 21.93 -11.67 -2.05
CA MET A 110 23.27 -11.95 -1.53
C MET A 110 24.32 -11.62 -2.61
N ASN A 111 25.18 -10.65 -2.35
CA ASN A 111 26.23 -10.19 -3.26
C ASN A 111 27.61 -10.63 -2.78
N PHE A 112 28.35 -11.33 -3.63
CA PHE A 112 29.73 -11.74 -3.35
C PHE A 112 30.73 -10.81 -4.04
N ASP A 113 31.60 -10.18 -3.25
CA ASP A 113 32.72 -9.36 -3.73
C ASP A 113 34.05 -10.03 -3.38
N ALA A 114 34.97 -10.18 -4.32
CA ALA A 114 36.33 -10.65 -4.06
C ALA A 114 37.38 -9.61 -4.48
N PRO A 115 37.56 -8.52 -3.70
CA PRO A 115 38.55 -7.51 -4.02
C PRO A 115 39.97 -8.08 -3.86
N TRP A 116 40.94 -7.50 -4.58
CA TRP A 116 42.32 -8.01 -4.64
C TRP A 116 43.03 -8.15 -3.27
N TYR A 117 42.57 -7.40 -2.24
CA TYR A 117 43.11 -7.44 -0.88
C TYR A 117 42.37 -8.41 0.06
N GLU A 118 41.28 -9.02 -0.39
CA GLU A 118 40.49 -9.99 0.36
C GLU A 118 40.16 -11.17 -0.57
N PRO A 119 41.15 -12.06 -0.83
CA PRO A 119 41.06 -13.10 -1.87
C PRO A 119 39.95 -14.12 -1.62
N ASP A 120 39.60 -14.34 -0.35
CA ASP A 120 38.52 -15.24 0.08
C ASP A 120 37.13 -14.62 -0.17
N GLY A 121 37.09 -13.34 -0.51
CA GLY A 121 35.90 -12.55 -0.76
C GLY A 121 35.03 -12.32 0.48
N ARG A 122 34.02 -11.48 0.29
CA ARG A 122 33.04 -11.11 1.30
C ARG A 122 31.64 -11.24 0.70
N MET A 123 30.72 -11.77 1.50
CA MET A 123 29.30 -11.78 1.16
C MET A 123 28.63 -10.59 1.84
N SER A 124 27.78 -9.87 1.12
CA SER A 124 26.94 -8.82 1.65
C SER A 124 25.47 -9.11 1.30
N ILE A 125 24.57 -8.81 2.23
CA ILE A 125 23.14 -8.93 1.99
C ILE A 125 22.62 -7.53 1.70
N SER A 126 22.01 -7.35 0.52
CA SER A 126 21.29 -6.14 0.14
C SER A 126 19.80 -6.45 0.18
N TRP A 127 19.10 -5.86 1.14
CA TRP A 127 17.65 -5.98 1.24
C TRP A 127 17.08 -4.62 1.62
N ASP A 128 16.67 -3.88 0.60
CA ASP A 128 16.14 -2.54 0.78
C ASP A 128 14.78 -2.57 1.50
N GLN A 129 14.58 -1.61 2.40
CA GLN A 129 13.34 -1.43 3.17
C GLN A 129 12.83 -2.68 3.90
N ALA A 130 13.72 -3.65 4.20
CA ALA A 130 13.30 -4.93 4.75
C ALA A 130 12.48 -4.77 6.05
N GLY A 131 12.92 -3.89 6.95
CA GLY A 131 12.24 -3.58 8.22
C GLY A 131 10.97 -2.73 8.11
N GLN A 132 10.68 -2.16 6.94
CA GLN A 132 9.50 -1.30 6.69
C GLN A 132 8.32 -2.09 6.09
N GLN A 133 8.43 -3.42 6.01
CA GLN A 133 7.34 -4.25 5.51
C GLN A 133 6.19 -4.30 6.53
N ILE A 134 4.95 -4.27 6.02
CA ILE A 134 3.71 -4.24 6.82
C ILE A 134 3.62 -5.33 7.89
N ILE A 135 4.25 -6.48 7.64
CA ILE A 135 4.26 -7.58 8.61
C ILE A 135 4.96 -7.17 9.91
N PHE A 136 6.03 -6.37 9.87
CA PHE A 136 6.75 -5.91 11.06
C PHE A 136 5.95 -4.87 11.84
N THR A 137 5.22 -3.99 11.16
CA THR A 137 4.28 -3.05 11.80
C THR A 137 3.22 -3.80 12.61
N ARG A 138 2.58 -4.81 12.00
CA ARG A 138 1.60 -5.67 12.67
C ARG A 138 2.18 -6.42 13.86
N MET A 139 3.40 -6.95 13.73
CA MET A 139 4.08 -7.61 14.85
C MET A 139 4.28 -6.63 16.01
N ASN A 140 4.79 -5.42 15.74
CA ASN A 140 5.07 -4.42 16.77
C ASN A 140 3.82 -4.02 17.55
N GLU A 141 2.68 -3.85 16.87
CA GLU A 141 1.41 -3.54 17.52
C GLU A 141 0.90 -4.63 18.46
N GLU A 142 0.89 -5.88 18.00
CA GLU A 142 0.43 -6.99 18.84
C GLU A 142 1.30 -7.09 20.09
N LEU A 143 2.62 -6.86 19.95
CA LEU A 143 3.51 -6.78 21.10
C LEU A 143 3.20 -5.58 22.02
N ARG A 144 2.82 -4.41 21.49
CA ARG A 144 2.40 -3.27 22.33
C ARG A 144 1.11 -3.55 23.09
N ARG A 145 0.14 -4.26 22.48
CA ARG A 145 -1.07 -4.70 23.19
C ARG A 145 -0.73 -5.64 24.34
N HIS A 146 0.20 -6.56 24.14
CA HIS A 146 0.68 -7.42 25.22
C HIS A 146 1.31 -6.59 26.34
N ALA A 147 2.17 -5.62 25.99
CA ALA A 147 2.80 -4.72 26.95
C ALA A 147 1.75 -3.99 27.80
N ARG A 148 0.73 -3.42 27.16
CA ARG A 148 -0.33 -2.68 27.85
C ARG A 148 -1.17 -3.57 28.76
N ALA A 149 -1.61 -4.73 28.27
CA ALA A 149 -2.37 -5.69 29.06
C ALA A 149 -1.62 -6.17 30.32
N LEU A 150 -0.28 -6.14 30.27
CA LEU A 150 0.60 -6.51 31.37
C LEU A 150 1.06 -5.31 32.22
N GLY A 151 0.69 -4.07 31.88
CA GLY A 151 1.18 -2.86 32.53
C GLY A 151 2.70 -2.62 32.35
N ALA A 152 3.25 -3.17 31.26
CA ALA A 152 4.68 -3.23 30.96
C ALA A 152 5.10 -2.18 29.92
N ASN A 153 6.37 -1.75 29.95
CA ASN A 153 6.89 -0.91 28.87
C ASN A 153 7.15 -1.76 27.60
N TYR A 154 6.82 -1.21 26.44
CA TYR A 154 7.18 -1.83 25.17
C TYR A 154 8.62 -1.45 24.81
N ILE A 155 9.46 -2.44 24.50
CA ILE A 155 10.81 -2.21 24.01
C ILE A 155 10.89 -2.74 22.59
N SER A 156 10.95 -1.82 21.63
CA SER A 156 11.22 -2.16 20.23
C SER A 156 12.61 -2.78 20.08
N ASN A 157 12.91 -3.38 18.93
CA ASN A 157 14.17 -4.08 18.73
C ASN A 157 15.37 -3.16 19.08
N PRO A 158 16.26 -3.55 20.03
CA PRO A 158 17.39 -2.75 20.48
C PRO A 158 18.23 -2.15 19.36
N THR A 159 18.39 -2.85 18.23
CA THR A 159 19.17 -2.36 17.09
C THR A 159 18.47 -1.23 16.34
N TRP A 160 17.14 -1.16 16.39
CA TRP A 160 16.34 -0.07 15.83
C TRP A 160 16.52 1.22 16.64
N SER A 161 16.54 1.10 17.98
CA SER A 161 16.64 2.26 18.89
C SER A 161 18.08 2.72 19.18
N LEU A 162 19.07 1.81 19.23
CA LEU A 162 20.47 2.17 19.56
C LEU A 162 21.30 2.65 18.37
N PHE A 163 21.00 2.20 17.14
CA PHE A 163 21.82 2.52 15.97
C PHE A 163 21.11 3.19 14.80
N LYS A 164 19.77 3.38 14.84
CA LYS A 164 18.97 3.92 13.72
C LYS A 164 19.23 3.23 12.37
N LEU A 165 19.65 1.95 12.39
CA LEU A 165 20.12 1.26 11.19
C LEU A 165 19.04 0.45 10.46
N GLY A 166 17.84 0.28 11.03
CA GLY A 166 16.75 -0.49 10.39
C GLY A 166 17.10 -1.94 10.04
N HIS A 167 18.23 -2.46 10.53
CA HIS A 167 18.69 -3.82 10.22
C HIS A 167 17.86 -4.84 11.00
N LEU A 168 17.18 -5.70 10.25
CA LEU A 168 16.54 -6.90 10.79
C LEU A 168 17.62 -7.91 11.18
N ILE A 169 17.53 -8.43 12.39
CA ILE A 169 18.27 -9.62 12.80
C ILE A 169 17.30 -10.78 12.72
N THR A 170 17.64 -11.78 11.91
CA THR A 170 16.89 -13.03 11.83
C THR A 170 17.77 -14.19 12.28
N ALA A 171 17.20 -15.10 13.06
CA ALA A 171 17.80 -16.40 13.34
C ALA A 171 17.52 -17.42 12.23
N HIS A 172 16.65 -17.08 11.27
CA HIS A 172 16.13 -17.97 10.23
C HIS A 172 16.46 -17.44 8.83
N PRO A 173 17.75 -17.38 8.43
CA PRO A 173 18.10 -17.03 7.05
C PRO A 173 17.60 -18.11 6.10
N LEU A 174 16.76 -17.72 5.13
CA LEU A 174 16.19 -18.58 4.10
C LEU A 174 16.41 -17.93 2.72
N GLY A 175 16.59 -18.76 1.69
CA GLY A 175 16.86 -18.28 0.33
C GLY A 175 18.34 -18.11 0.00
N GLY A 176 18.62 -17.62 -1.21
CA GLY A 176 19.96 -17.49 -1.80
C GLY A 176 20.17 -18.46 -2.97
N CYS A 177 19.66 -19.68 -2.89
CA CYS A 177 19.63 -20.65 -4.00
C CYS A 177 18.23 -21.23 -4.17
N PRO A 178 17.19 -20.39 -4.38
CA PRO A 178 15.80 -20.83 -4.28
C PRO A 178 15.45 -21.88 -5.33
N MET A 179 14.57 -22.82 -4.96
CA MET A 179 13.91 -23.70 -5.91
C MET A 179 13.05 -22.87 -6.88
N GLY A 180 13.14 -23.18 -8.17
CA GLY A 180 12.33 -22.55 -9.21
C GLY A 180 11.94 -23.53 -10.31
N GLU A 181 11.04 -23.08 -11.19
CA GLU A 181 10.58 -23.87 -12.34
C GLU A 181 11.68 -24.01 -13.42
N ASP A 182 12.55 -22.98 -13.54
CA ASP A 182 13.68 -22.93 -14.46
C ASP A 182 14.82 -22.04 -13.91
N TYR A 183 15.89 -21.89 -14.71
CA TYR A 183 17.09 -21.11 -14.37
C TYR A 183 16.88 -19.58 -14.29
N LEU A 184 15.74 -19.06 -14.75
CA LEU A 184 15.37 -17.65 -14.62
C LEU A 184 14.64 -17.39 -13.31
N HIS A 185 13.89 -18.38 -12.82
CA HIS A 185 13.03 -18.27 -11.64
C HIS A 185 13.62 -18.93 -10.38
N GLY A 186 14.73 -19.67 -10.48
CA GLY A 186 15.42 -20.27 -9.35
C GLY A 186 16.85 -20.68 -9.67
N ALA A 187 17.61 -20.99 -8.62
CA ALA A 187 18.98 -21.52 -8.76
C ALA A 187 19.00 -23.04 -8.89
N VAL A 188 17.98 -23.71 -8.34
CA VAL A 188 17.86 -25.16 -8.34
C VAL A 188 16.47 -25.61 -8.77
N ASP A 189 16.38 -26.82 -9.28
CA ASP A 189 15.10 -27.46 -9.57
C ASP A 189 14.39 -27.96 -8.29
N GLU A 190 13.21 -28.56 -8.46
CA GLU A 190 12.42 -29.11 -7.36
C GLU A 190 13.13 -30.17 -6.50
N PHE A 191 14.28 -30.72 -6.92
CA PHE A 191 15.06 -31.71 -6.16
C PHE A 191 16.44 -31.18 -5.74
N GLY A 192 16.66 -29.87 -5.83
CA GLY A 192 17.91 -29.23 -5.45
C GLY A 192 19.03 -29.37 -6.47
N ARG A 193 18.78 -29.82 -7.71
CA ARG A 193 19.80 -29.85 -8.78
C ARG A 193 20.06 -28.44 -9.29
N VAL A 194 21.32 -28.03 -9.36
CA VAL A 194 21.67 -26.65 -9.77
C VAL A 194 21.48 -26.46 -11.27
N PHE A 195 20.74 -25.42 -11.65
CA PHE A 195 20.57 -25.03 -13.04
C PHE A 195 21.85 -24.44 -13.64
N SER A 196 22.05 -24.65 -14.93
CA SER A 196 23.05 -23.99 -15.76
C SER A 196 22.42 -22.81 -16.52
N GLY A 197 23.24 -21.87 -17.00
CA GLY A 197 22.78 -20.66 -17.68
C GLY A 197 22.08 -20.86 -19.03
N ASP A 198 21.97 -22.10 -19.50
CA ASP A 198 21.27 -22.53 -20.70
C ASP A 198 19.99 -23.34 -20.40
N GLY A 199 19.58 -23.43 -19.13
CA GLY A 199 18.41 -24.19 -18.68
C GLY A 199 18.66 -25.68 -18.44
N SER A 200 19.87 -26.19 -18.71
CA SER A 200 20.27 -27.53 -18.27
C SER A 200 20.59 -27.58 -16.77
N VAL A 201 21.00 -28.74 -16.24
CA VAL A 201 21.46 -28.86 -14.85
C VAL A 201 22.92 -29.29 -14.80
N HIS A 202 23.66 -28.78 -13.82
CA HIS A 202 25.01 -29.22 -13.52
C HIS A 202 24.99 -30.64 -12.98
N ASP A 203 25.60 -31.58 -13.72
CA ASP A 203 25.68 -32.96 -13.26
C ASP A 203 26.49 -33.06 -11.96
N GLY A 204 25.98 -33.85 -11.01
CA GLY A 204 26.60 -34.05 -9.70
C GLY A 204 26.48 -32.89 -8.70
N LEU A 205 25.91 -31.72 -9.06
CA LEU A 205 25.85 -30.55 -8.19
C LEU A 205 24.43 -30.31 -7.62
N TYR A 206 24.35 -30.23 -6.29
CA TYR A 206 23.08 -30.13 -5.55
C TYR A 206 23.17 -29.13 -4.39
N VAL A 207 22.04 -28.53 -4.03
CA VAL A 207 21.83 -27.74 -2.81
C VAL A 207 20.68 -28.36 -2.01
N ALA A 208 20.86 -28.51 -0.70
CA ALA A 208 19.91 -29.25 0.16
C ALA A 208 19.84 -28.70 1.60
N ASP A 209 19.87 -27.37 1.75
CA ASP A 209 19.74 -26.65 3.02
C ASP A 209 18.65 -25.56 2.92
N GLY A 210 18.57 -24.64 3.89
CA GLY A 210 17.58 -23.56 3.91
C GLY A 210 17.65 -22.58 2.74
N SER A 211 18.74 -22.58 1.96
CA SER A 211 18.88 -21.68 0.81
C SER A 211 17.94 -22.01 -0.34
N VAL A 212 17.42 -23.24 -0.40
CA VAL A 212 16.48 -23.69 -1.44
C VAL A 212 15.05 -23.21 -1.21
N ILE A 213 14.76 -22.69 -0.02
CA ILE A 213 13.43 -22.22 0.36
C ILE A 213 13.24 -20.79 -0.20
N PRO A 214 12.22 -20.56 -1.05
CA PRO A 214 12.10 -19.31 -1.82
C PRO A 214 11.51 -18.13 -1.02
N SER A 215 10.98 -18.36 0.19
CA SER A 215 10.36 -17.32 1.00
C SER A 215 10.27 -17.70 2.47
N ALA A 216 9.99 -16.73 3.34
CA ALA A 216 9.78 -16.95 4.77
C ALA A 216 8.58 -17.88 5.03
N LEU A 217 8.76 -18.81 5.97
CA LEU A 217 7.75 -19.81 6.31
C LEU A 217 6.74 -19.35 7.37
N GLY A 218 7.00 -18.23 8.06
CA GLY A 218 6.18 -17.77 9.20
C GLY A 218 6.23 -18.66 10.45
N VAL A 219 7.13 -19.65 10.46
CA VAL A 219 7.38 -20.62 11.53
C VAL A 219 8.86 -21.01 11.54
N ASN A 220 9.31 -21.69 12.60
CA ASN A 220 10.69 -22.16 12.74
C ASN A 220 11.00 -23.16 11.60
N PRO A 221 12.08 -22.95 10.82
CA PRO A 221 12.24 -23.59 9.52
C PRO A 221 12.83 -25.01 9.55
N PHE A 222 13.43 -25.41 10.68
CA PHE A 222 14.27 -26.62 10.75
C PHE A 222 13.58 -27.89 10.22
N LEU A 223 12.32 -28.14 10.60
CA LEU A 223 11.61 -29.34 10.15
C LEU A 223 11.28 -29.30 8.65
N THR A 224 10.98 -28.12 8.11
CA THR A 224 10.75 -27.95 6.66
C THR A 224 12.03 -28.16 5.87
N ILE A 225 13.15 -27.61 6.33
CA ILE A 225 14.47 -27.85 5.73
C ILE A 225 14.76 -29.35 5.73
N SER A 226 14.62 -30.00 6.90
CA SER A 226 14.88 -31.44 7.06
C SER A 226 14.02 -32.28 6.11
N ALA A 227 12.72 -31.96 5.99
CA ALA A 227 11.81 -32.68 5.11
C ALA A 227 12.16 -32.54 3.62
N LEU A 228 12.55 -31.33 3.18
CA LEU A 228 13.01 -31.10 1.80
C LEU A 228 14.33 -31.80 1.52
N THR A 229 15.29 -31.75 2.45
CA THR A 229 16.57 -32.44 2.35
C THR A 229 16.35 -33.96 2.23
N GLU A 230 15.49 -34.55 3.07
CA GLU A 230 15.14 -35.98 3.00
C GLU A 230 14.47 -36.35 1.68
N ARG A 231 13.54 -35.52 1.18
CA ARG A 231 12.92 -35.72 -0.14
C ARG A 231 13.96 -35.70 -1.27
N ASN A 232 14.90 -34.75 -1.24
CA ASN A 232 15.94 -34.62 -2.26
C ASN A 232 16.92 -35.79 -2.21
N ALA A 233 17.32 -36.21 -1.02
CA ALA A 233 18.18 -37.37 -0.80
C ALA A 233 17.51 -38.66 -1.29
N ALA A 234 16.24 -38.89 -0.93
CA ALA A 234 15.47 -40.04 -1.41
C ALA A 234 15.39 -40.06 -2.94
N ARG A 235 15.17 -38.91 -3.58
CA ARG A 235 15.14 -38.83 -5.05
C ARG A 235 16.50 -39.17 -5.68
N LYS A 236 17.60 -38.70 -5.07
CA LYS A 236 18.96 -39.03 -5.50
C LYS A 236 19.23 -40.53 -5.40
N VAL A 237 18.81 -41.17 -4.31
CA VAL A 237 18.94 -42.62 -4.13
C VAL A 237 18.19 -43.38 -5.23
N GLN A 238 16.95 -42.97 -5.55
CA GLN A 238 16.19 -43.57 -6.66
C GLN A 238 16.90 -43.40 -8.00
N HIS A 239 17.50 -42.24 -8.25
CA HIS A 239 18.26 -41.99 -9.47
C HIS A 239 19.52 -42.87 -9.57
N LEU A 240 20.26 -43.03 -8.47
CA LEU A 240 21.37 -43.99 -8.40
C LEU A 240 20.90 -45.44 -8.61
N GLY A 241 19.64 -45.76 -8.24
CA GLY A 241 18.97 -47.02 -8.54
C GLY A 241 18.42 -47.16 -9.97
N GLY A 242 18.67 -46.19 -10.86
CA GLY A 242 18.29 -46.25 -12.28
C GLY A 242 17.01 -45.51 -12.65
N VAL A 243 16.36 -44.80 -11.72
CA VAL A 243 15.14 -44.02 -12.01
C VAL A 243 15.53 -42.60 -12.47
N PRO A 244 15.42 -42.25 -13.76
CA PRO A 244 15.85 -40.93 -14.26
C PRO A 244 15.05 -39.82 -13.58
N TYR A 245 15.70 -38.67 -13.33
CA TYR A 245 15.01 -37.45 -12.89
C TYR A 245 13.98 -37.00 -13.95
N PRO A 246 12.91 -36.26 -13.56
CA PRO A 246 12.13 -35.52 -14.53
C PRO A 246 13.05 -34.58 -15.30
N GLN A 247 12.83 -34.47 -16.62
CA GLN A 247 13.57 -33.53 -17.44
C GLN A 247 13.12 -32.11 -17.05
N PRO A 248 14.05 -31.22 -16.70
CA PRO A 248 13.70 -29.81 -16.50
C PRO A 248 13.20 -29.23 -17.84
N PRO A 249 12.25 -28.29 -17.82
CA PRO A 249 11.84 -27.59 -19.03
C PRO A 249 13.04 -26.87 -19.67
N LEU A 250 13.36 -27.18 -20.92
CA LEU A 250 14.41 -26.51 -21.69
C LEU A 250 13.85 -25.21 -22.31
N ALA A 251 14.49 -24.07 -22.05
CA ALA A 251 14.15 -22.79 -22.69
C ALA A 251 15.01 -22.54 -23.96
N VAL A 252 14.39 -21.92 -24.98
CA VAL A 252 14.91 -21.76 -26.35
C VAL A 252 15.64 -20.41 -26.54
N SER A 253 16.63 -20.37 -27.45
CA SER A 253 17.39 -19.17 -27.86
C SER A 253 16.53 -17.95 -28.27
N MET A 254 16.93 -16.75 -27.85
CA MET A 254 16.12 -15.51 -27.76
C MET A 254 15.96 -14.68 -29.05
N SER A 255 16.38 -15.16 -30.23
CA SER A 255 16.16 -14.43 -31.49
C SER A 255 14.78 -14.78 -32.06
N GLY A 256 13.75 -14.00 -31.69
CA GLY A 256 12.35 -14.19 -32.11
C GLY A 256 11.35 -14.41 -30.96
N VAL A 257 11.81 -14.38 -29.71
CA VAL A 257 10.98 -14.61 -28.50
C VAL A 257 10.74 -13.34 -27.70
N LEU A 258 11.55 -12.29 -27.86
CA LEU A 258 11.38 -11.02 -27.15
C LEU A 258 10.21 -10.24 -27.72
N ASP A 259 9.07 -10.31 -27.05
CA ASP A 259 7.92 -9.45 -27.35
C ASP A 259 8.23 -8.03 -26.86
N PRO A 260 8.22 -7.01 -27.74
CA PRO A 260 8.38 -5.63 -27.29
C PRO A 260 7.37 -5.24 -26.20
N LEU A 261 6.17 -5.82 -26.20
CA LEU A 261 5.14 -5.59 -25.18
C LEU A 261 5.58 -6.03 -23.77
N GLU A 262 6.43 -7.05 -23.69
CA GLU A 262 6.98 -7.54 -22.43
C GLU A 262 8.16 -6.66 -21.98
N VAL A 263 9.10 -6.39 -22.90
CA VAL A 263 10.36 -5.69 -22.60
C VAL A 263 10.14 -4.26 -22.13
N ILE A 264 9.11 -3.57 -22.62
CA ILE A 264 8.79 -2.20 -22.16
C ILE A 264 8.38 -2.13 -20.68
N THR A 265 8.12 -3.28 -20.04
CA THR A 265 7.76 -3.40 -18.62
C THR A 265 8.94 -3.78 -17.71
N TYR A 266 10.12 -4.00 -18.27
CA TYR A 266 11.31 -4.46 -17.54
C TYR A 266 11.88 -3.40 -16.59
N THR A 267 12.48 -3.89 -15.52
CA THR A 267 13.29 -3.12 -14.56
C THR A 267 14.65 -2.77 -15.16
N GLN A 268 15.37 -1.88 -14.49
CA GLN A 268 16.70 -1.46 -14.95
C GLN A 268 17.71 -2.63 -15.07
N PRO A 269 17.86 -3.55 -14.08
CA PRO A 269 18.78 -4.69 -14.21
C PRO A 269 18.43 -5.64 -15.36
N GLU A 270 17.14 -5.85 -15.64
CA GLU A 270 16.67 -6.69 -16.74
C GLU A 270 17.01 -6.07 -18.09
N LEU A 271 16.75 -4.77 -18.27
CA LEU A 271 17.13 -4.04 -19.48
C LEU A 271 18.65 -3.96 -19.67
N GLU A 272 19.43 -3.81 -18.60
CA GLU A 272 20.89 -3.82 -18.67
C GLU A 272 21.43 -5.19 -19.11
N THR A 273 20.86 -6.25 -18.56
CA THR A 273 21.18 -7.63 -18.95
C THR A 273 20.87 -7.83 -20.42
N LEU A 274 19.70 -7.38 -20.88
CA LEU A 274 19.30 -7.44 -22.28
C LEU A 274 20.22 -6.62 -23.18
N PHE A 275 20.56 -5.39 -22.80
CA PHE A 275 21.49 -4.53 -23.56
C PHE A 275 22.87 -5.18 -23.72
N ARG A 276 23.39 -5.82 -22.66
CA ARG A 276 24.70 -6.48 -22.69
C ARG A 276 24.69 -7.75 -23.55
N ARG A 277 23.61 -8.54 -23.49
CA ARG A 277 23.53 -9.87 -24.13
C ARG A 277 23.00 -9.84 -25.57
N SER A 278 22.31 -8.77 -25.97
CA SER A 278 21.72 -8.67 -27.31
C SER A 278 22.74 -8.29 -28.38
N ALA A 279 22.67 -8.97 -29.52
CA ALA A 279 23.36 -8.58 -30.74
C ALA A 279 22.59 -7.44 -31.44
N PRO A 280 23.27 -6.38 -31.91
CA PRO A 280 22.61 -5.27 -32.58
C PRO A 280 22.31 -5.56 -34.05
N LEU A 281 21.17 -5.08 -34.54
CA LEU A 281 20.87 -4.94 -35.96
C LEU A 281 21.52 -3.67 -36.55
N PRO A 282 21.69 -3.58 -37.89
CA PRO A 282 22.27 -2.41 -38.55
C PRO A 282 21.51 -1.11 -38.27
N ILE A 283 22.23 0.02 -38.24
CA ILE A 283 21.65 1.35 -37.99
C ILE A 283 20.49 1.72 -38.93
N ASP A 284 20.46 1.22 -40.18
CA ASP A 284 19.35 1.47 -41.12
C ASP A 284 17.98 1.03 -40.55
N LYS A 285 17.94 0.06 -39.62
CA LYS A 285 16.72 -0.43 -38.99
C LYS A 285 16.10 0.55 -37.98
N ILE A 286 16.88 1.55 -37.52
CA ILE A 286 16.38 2.58 -36.61
C ILE A 286 15.55 3.65 -37.33
N VAL A 287 15.65 3.76 -38.66
CA VAL A 287 14.98 4.81 -39.43
C VAL A 287 13.47 4.63 -39.40
N ASN A 288 12.72 5.72 -39.15
CA ASN A 288 11.27 5.72 -39.09
C ASN A 288 10.62 5.59 -40.47
N GLN A 289 9.42 5.01 -40.49
CA GLN A 289 8.59 4.88 -41.68
C GLN A 289 7.31 5.67 -41.45
N PRO A 290 7.19 6.89 -42.00
CA PRO A 290 6.04 7.74 -41.76
C PRO A 290 4.76 7.12 -42.34
N GLY A 291 3.68 7.17 -41.56
CA GLY A 291 2.36 6.64 -41.90
C GLY A 291 1.45 6.67 -40.67
N PRO A 292 0.12 6.51 -40.83
CA PRO A 292 -0.79 6.37 -39.70
C PRO A 292 -0.48 5.08 -38.92
N PRO A 293 -0.71 5.06 -37.59
CA PRO A 293 -0.53 3.84 -36.82
C PRO A 293 -1.54 2.77 -37.24
N THR A 294 -1.14 1.51 -37.10
CA THR A 294 -2.04 0.37 -37.26
C THR A 294 -2.54 -0.05 -35.89
N ILE A 295 -3.86 0.01 -35.68
CA ILE A 295 -4.48 -0.35 -34.40
C ILE A 295 -5.19 -1.70 -34.56
N ASP A 296 -4.71 -2.72 -33.84
CA ASP A 296 -5.37 -4.02 -33.74
C ASP A 296 -6.20 -4.06 -32.46
N VAL A 297 -7.50 -3.85 -32.61
CA VAL A 297 -8.47 -3.84 -31.50
C VAL A 297 -8.59 -5.20 -30.84
N ALA A 298 -8.49 -6.30 -31.60
CA ALA A 298 -8.65 -7.64 -31.07
C ALA A 298 -7.42 -8.04 -30.22
N ALA A 299 -6.22 -7.71 -30.70
CA ALA A 299 -4.99 -7.93 -29.95
C ALA A 299 -4.72 -6.85 -28.88
N ARG A 300 -5.48 -5.73 -28.91
CA ARG A 300 -5.27 -4.54 -28.06
C ARG A 300 -3.86 -3.96 -28.20
N THR A 301 -3.34 -3.92 -29.42
CA THR A 301 -1.99 -3.44 -29.74
C THR A 301 -2.02 -2.33 -30.76
N ILE A 302 -1.08 -1.41 -30.63
CA ILE A 302 -0.84 -0.31 -31.56
C ILE A 302 0.56 -0.48 -32.13
N GLN A 303 0.68 -0.36 -33.45
CA GLN A 303 1.95 -0.29 -34.16
C GLN A 303 2.08 1.09 -34.81
N ASP A 304 3.05 1.88 -34.35
CA ASP A 304 3.38 3.18 -34.93
C ASP A 304 4.85 3.22 -35.36
N ASN A 305 5.08 3.29 -36.66
CA ASN A 305 6.42 3.32 -37.24
C ASN A 305 6.95 4.76 -37.45
N SER A 306 6.12 5.78 -37.22
CA SER A 306 6.44 7.19 -37.44
C SER A 306 7.44 7.73 -36.41
N TYR A 307 7.46 7.17 -35.20
CA TYR A 307 8.46 7.44 -34.16
C TYR A 307 8.80 6.18 -33.36
N TRP A 308 9.87 6.26 -32.56
CA TRP A 308 10.20 5.28 -31.52
C TRP A 308 9.68 5.80 -30.19
N LYS A 309 8.75 5.07 -29.58
CA LYS A 309 8.19 5.42 -28.27
C LYS A 309 9.10 4.93 -27.15
N GLY A 310 9.47 5.80 -26.23
CA GLY A 310 10.42 5.54 -25.16
C GLY A 310 9.78 5.18 -23.83
N PHE A 311 10.35 4.19 -23.15
CA PHE A 311 9.86 3.64 -21.89
C PHE A 311 10.97 3.66 -20.83
N PHE A 312 10.68 4.29 -19.69
CA PHE A 312 11.56 4.28 -18.54
C PHE A 312 11.48 2.93 -17.81
N PRO A 313 12.58 2.46 -17.18
CA PRO A 313 12.59 1.20 -16.46
C PRO A 313 11.56 1.19 -15.33
N LYS A 314 10.90 0.06 -15.12
CA LYS A 314 9.93 -0.13 -14.03
C LYS A 314 10.61 0.08 -12.68
N GLY A 315 9.96 0.85 -11.80
CA GLY A 315 10.42 1.11 -10.43
C GLY A 315 11.55 2.15 -10.29
N HIS A 316 12.01 2.76 -11.39
CA HIS A 316 13.05 3.80 -11.33
C HIS A 316 12.48 5.16 -10.87
N ILE A 317 13.27 5.96 -10.15
CA ILE A 317 12.81 7.25 -9.61
C ILE A 317 12.28 8.21 -10.70
N LEU A 318 12.87 8.19 -11.89
CA LEU A 318 12.37 8.98 -13.03
C LEU A 318 11.02 8.47 -13.56
N ASN A 319 10.72 7.19 -13.41
CA ASN A 319 9.39 6.63 -13.70
C ASN A 319 8.37 7.22 -12.70
N THR A 320 8.69 7.20 -11.41
CA THR A 320 7.87 7.77 -10.31
C THR A 320 7.71 9.29 -10.39
N LEU A 321 8.76 10.01 -10.79
CA LEU A 321 8.70 11.46 -11.01
C LEU A 321 7.97 11.82 -12.31
N SER A 322 8.08 10.98 -13.35
CA SER A 322 7.31 11.14 -14.58
C SER A 322 5.82 10.86 -14.39
N SER A 323 5.46 9.84 -13.61
CA SER A 323 4.06 9.53 -13.34
C SER A 323 3.30 10.67 -12.66
N ALA A 324 4.01 11.50 -11.88
CA ALA A 324 3.43 12.64 -11.17
C ALA A 324 3.42 13.95 -11.99
N ILE A 325 4.39 14.20 -12.89
CA ILE A 325 4.59 15.55 -13.48
C ILE A 325 5.11 15.55 -14.94
N PHE A 326 5.67 14.44 -15.48
CA PHE A 326 6.32 14.44 -16.81
C PHE A 326 5.80 13.37 -17.79
N THR A 327 5.78 13.75 -19.07
CA THR A 327 5.42 12.92 -20.22
C THR A 327 6.52 11.89 -20.53
N GLY A 328 6.19 10.77 -21.17
CA GLY A 328 7.18 9.86 -21.76
C GLY A 328 7.97 10.56 -22.87
N PHE A 329 8.92 9.88 -23.51
CA PHE A 329 9.67 10.46 -24.64
C PHE A 329 9.44 9.71 -25.94
N LYS A 330 9.63 10.39 -27.07
CA LYS A 330 9.61 9.84 -28.42
C LYS A 330 10.85 10.27 -29.18
N LYS A 331 11.37 9.39 -30.04
CA LYS A 331 12.51 9.72 -30.91
C LYS A 331 12.16 9.44 -32.37
N THR A 332 12.42 10.40 -33.24
CA THR A 332 12.27 10.25 -34.69
C THR A 332 13.63 10.28 -35.34
N PHE A 333 13.90 9.35 -36.26
CA PHE A 333 15.16 9.20 -36.97
C PHE A 333 14.93 9.09 -38.47
N GLN A 334 15.78 9.77 -39.23
CA GLN A 334 15.77 9.77 -40.67
C GLN A 334 17.20 9.77 -41.23
N LYS A 335 17.33 9.27 -42.45
CA LYS A 335 18.60 9.27 -43.18
C LYS A 335 18.62 10.46 -44.14
N GLN A 336 19.62 11.34 -43.99
CA GLN A 336 19.86 12.50 -44.87
C GLN A 336 21.21 12.31 -45.57
N GLY A 337 21.19 11.82 -46.82
CA GLY A 337 22.41 11.41 -47.51
C GLY A 337 23.10 10.25 -46.80
N ASP A 338 24.36 10.43 -46.40
CA ASP A 338 25.15 9.44 -45.64
C ASP A 338 25.05 9.61 -44.11
N GLN A 339 24.28 10.60 -43.63
CA GLN A 339 24.14 10.88 -42.20
C GLN A 339 22.78 10.44 -41.65
N TYR A 340 22.77 10.03 -40.39
CA TYR A 340 21.54 9.73 -39.65
C TYR A 340 21.30 10.87 -38.65
N VAL A 341 20.11 11.45 -38.73
CA VAL A 341 19.70 12.56 -37.87
C VAL A 341 18.36 12.26 -37.25
N GLY A 342 18.05 12.92 -36.16
CA GLY A 342 16.78 12.74 -35.50
C GLY A 342 16.43 13.85 -34.54
N VAL A 343 15.30 13.65 -33.87
CA VAL A 343 14.79 14.54 -32.84
C VAL A 343 14.30 13.68 -31.68
N THR A 344 14.72 14.03 -30.47
CA THR A 344 14.20 13.46 -29.23
C THR A 344 13.24 14.48 -28.67
N SER A 345 12.02 14.05 -28.43
CA SER A 345 10.94 14.89 -27.95
C SER A 345 10.28 14.23 -26.77
N ASP A 346 9.60 15.00 -25.94
CA ASP A 346 8.64 14.45 -25.00
C ASP A 346 7.34 14.07 -25.75
N THR A 347 6.47 13.30 -25.11
CA THR A 347 5.28 12.74 -25.80
C THR A 347 4.35 13.84 -26.31
N ASP A 348 4.29 14.96 -25.59
CA ASP A 348 3.49 16.15 -25.92
C ASP A 348 4.15 17.09 -26.95
N GLY A 349 5.39 16.83 -27.37
CA GLY A 349 6.06 17.65 -28.39
C GLY A 349 6.63 18.99 -27.90
N ARG A 350 6.66 19.23 -26.58
CA ARG A 350 7.13 20.47 -25.93
C ARG A 350 8.64 20.64 -26.03
N ILE A 351 9.37 19.54 -25.87
CA ILE A 351 10.83 19.46 -26.00
C ILE A 351 11.14 18.96 -27.40
N GLN A 352 12.07 19.62 -28.09
CA GLN A 352 12.61 19.16 -29.37
C GLN A 352 14.13 19.24 -29.28
N ALA A 353 14.78 18.10 -29.12
CA ALA A 353 16.23 17.99 -29.01
C ALA A 353 16.79 17.31 -30.26
N HIS A 354 17.38 18.09 -31.15
CA HIS A 354 18.00 17.62 -32.39
C HIS A 354 19.20 16.75 -32.07
N ASN A 355 19.35 15.65 -32.80
CA ASN A 355 20.41 14.68 -32.56
C ASN A 355 20.99 14.14 -33.87
N GLY A 356 22.26 13.73 -33.80
CA GLY A 356 22.99 13.03 -34.85
C GLY A 356 23.40 11.64 -34.40
N LEU A 357 23.27 10.65 -35.28
CA LEU A 357 23.56 9.25 -34.99
C LEU A 357 24.70 8.72 -35.85
N LYS A 358 25.54 7.86 -35.28
CA LYS A 358 26.57 7.12 -36.01
C LYS A 358 26.73 5.72 -35.45
N GLU A 359 26.95 4.75 -36.33
CA GLU A 359 27.39 3.42 -35.92
C GLU A 359 28.85 3.49 -35.44
N ILE A 360 29.13 2.87 -34.30
CA ILE A 360 30.45 2.76 -33.70
C ILE A 360 30.77 1.28 -33.45
N THR A 361 32.04 0.92 -33.66
CA THR A 361 32.56 -0.39 -33.28
C THR A 361 33.57 -0.20 -32.14
N VAL A 362 33.37 -0.95 -31.07
CA VAL A 362 34.23 -0.97 -29.89
C VAL A 362 35.01 -2.28 -29.92
N ASP A 363 36.30 -2.23 -30.24
CA ASP A 363 37.14 -3.44 -30.39
C ASP A 363 37.64 -4.01 -29.06
N ARG A 364 37.71 -3.16 -28.03
CA ARG A 364 38.14 -3.51 -26.67
C ARG A 364 37.28 -2.72 -25.67
N GLN A 365 37.16 -3.24 -24.44
CA GLN A 365 36.36 -2.57 -23.41
C GLN A 365 36.75 -1.10 -23.27
N THR A 366 35.77 -0.21 -23.43
CA THR A 366 35.97 1.25 -23.44
C THR A 366 34.92 1.87 -22.51
N GLY A 367 35.36 2.37 -21.36
CA GLY A 367 34.44 2.76 -20.27
C GLY A 367 33.62 1.57 -19.77
N ALA A 368 32.29 1.74 -19.68
CA ALA A 368 31.34 0.69 -19.30
C ALA A 368 30.89 -0.21 -20.48
N LEU A 369 31.32 0.09 -21.71
CA LEU A 369 30.94 -0.64 -22.92
C LEU A 369 31.89 -1.82 -23.18
N ALA A 370 31.29 -3.00 -23.37
CA ALA A 370 31.98 -4.21 -23.82
C ALA A 370 32.33 -4.11 -25.32
N PRO A 371 33.24 -4.97 -25.83
CA PRO A 371 33.48 -5.05 -27.26
C PRO A 371 32.20 -5.39 -28.04
N GLY A 372 31.92 -4.65 -29.11
CA GLY A 372 30.70 -4.81 -29.89
C GLY A 372 30.36 -3.61 -30.78
N LYS A 373 29.25 -3.73 -31.50
CA LYS A 373 28.69 -2.63 -32.29
C LYS A 373 27.61 -1.90 -31.51
N TYR A 374 27.56 -0.58 -31.66
CA TYR A 374 26.59 0.29 -31.01
C TYR A 374 26.23 1.46 -31.93
N ILE A 375 25.12 2.13 -31.64
CA ILE A 375 24.77 3.39 -32.26
C ILE A 375 24.97 4.49 -31.22
N LEU A 376 25.81 5.47 -31.53
CA LEU A 376 26.01 6.64 -30.68
C LEU A 376 25.13 7.78 -31.17
N LEU A 377 24.23 8.25 -30.30
CA LEU A 377 23.36 9.41 -30.52
C LEU A 377 23.91 10.59 -29.71
N ASN A 378 24.23 11.70 -30.40
CA ASN A 378 24.67 12.94 -29.77
C ASN A 378 23.62 14.03 -29.95
N TYR A 379 23.30 14.75 -28.89
CA TYR A 379 22.42 15.92 -28.96
C TYR A 379 23.20 17.12 -29.50
N LEU A 380 22.60 17.83 -30.45
CA LEU A 380 23.23 18.93 -31.20
C LEU A 380 22.89 20.30 -30.61
N ASP A 381 21.80 20.42 -29.86
CA ASP A 381 21.38 21.67 -29.26
C ASP A 381 22.22 21.99 -28.01
N PRO A 382 22.68 23.25 -27.81
CA PRO A 382 23.59 23.62 -26.72
C PRO A 382 23.10 23.26 -25.32
N GLN A 383 21.79 23.35 -25.08
CA GLN A 383 21.18 23.03 -23.79
C GLN A 383 21.23 21.52 -23.45
N TRP A 384 21.43 20.66 -24.45
CA TRP A 384 21.48 19.20 -24.31
C TRP A 384 22.88 18.63 -24.59
N ALA A 385 23.88 19.47 -24.88
CA ALA A 385 25.22 19.05 -25.28
C ALA A 385 26.00 18.24 -24.21
N GLY A 386 25.51 18.24 -22.97
CA GLY A 386 26.03 17.42 -21.87
C GLY A 386 25.50 15.99 -21.82
N PHE A 387 24.69 15.56 -22.78
CA PHE A 387 24.09 14.22 -22.82
C PHE A 387 24.41 13.50 -24.13
N TYR A 388 24.39 12.17 -24.09
CA TYR A 388 24.42 11.31 -25.26
C TYR A 388 23.74 9.97 -24.95
N ASP A 389 23.29 9.26 -25.99
CA ASP A 389 22.75 7.92 -25.83
C ASP A 389 23.61 6.88 -26.56
N VAL A 390 23.69 5.68 -26.00
CA VAL A 390 24.27 4.50 -26.67
C VAL A 390 23.15 3.48 -26.90
N LEU A 391 22.84 3.20 -28.17
CA LEU A 391 21.69 2.40 -28.57
C LEU A 391 22.10 1.08 -29.21
N LYS A 392 21.26 0.07 -29.03
CA LYS A 392 21.26 -1.18 -29.79
C LYS A 392 19.86 -1.44 -30.34
N VAL A 393 19.74 -1.58 -31.65
CA VAL A 393 18.51 -2.11 -32.26
C VAL A 393 18.51 -3.62 -32.03
N VAL A 394 17.56 -4.13 -31.25
CA VAL A 394 17.49 -5.56 -30.86
C VAL A 394 16.55 -6.33 -31.78
N SER A 395 15.49 -5.68 -32.26
CA SER A 395 14.59 -6.20 -33.30
C SER A 395 14.06 -5.05 -34.17
N GLU A 396 13.23 -5.34 -35.18
CA GLU A 396 12.59 -4.31 -36.02
C GLU A 396 11.74 -3.32 -35.20
N ASP A 397 11.21 -3.76 -34.05
CA ASP A 397 10.27 -3.03 -33.20
C ASP A 397 10.80 -2.77 -31.79
N LEU A 398 12.07 -3.07 -31.50
CA LEU A 398 12.67 -2.89 -30.17
C LEU A 398 14.10 -2.36 -30.24
N VAL A 399 14.34 -1.26 -29.52
CA VAL A 399 15.66 -0.68 -29.27
C VAL A 399 15.89 -0.62 -27.77
N ILE A 400 17.11 -0.94 -27.34
CA ILE A 400 17.53 -0.73 -25.94
C ILE A 400 18.63 0.33 -25.94
N GLY A 401 18.52 1.30 -25.03
CA GLY A 401 19.40 2.46 -24.98
C GLY A 401 19.93 2.73 -23.58
N TRP A 402 21.15 3.26 -23.52
CA TRP A 402 21.72 3.90 -22.34
C TRP A 402 21.64 5.41 -22.52
N ALA A 403 21.07 6.12 -21.55
CA ALA A 403 21.21 7.56 -21.44
C ALA A 403 22.41 7.89 -20.56
N CYS A 404 23.31 8.74 -21.05
CA CYS A 404 24.56 9.08 -20.38
C CYS A 404 24.71 10.60 -20.23
N ALA A 405 25.23 11.05 -19.08
CA ALA A 405 25.63 12.42 -18.82
C ALA A 405 27.16 12.58 -18.95
N GLY A 406 27.61 13.66 -19.56
CA GLY A 406 29.02 13.95 -19.83
C GLY A 406 29.41 13.60 -21.26
N SER A 407 30.71 13.37 -21.49
CA SER A 407 31.25 13.12 -22.83
C SER A 407 31.54 11.66 -23.07
N TYR A 408 31.08 11.13 -24.21
CA TYR A 408 31.46 9.80 -24.67
C TYR A 408 32.99 9.67 -24.79
N PRO A 409 33.61 8.54 -24.38
CA PRO A 409 32.99 7.32 -23.86
C PRO A 409 32.88 7.25 -22.33
N ASN A 410 33.22 8.31 -21.61
CA ASN A 410 33.40 8.29 -20.15
C ASN A 410 32.25 8.93 -19.37
N GLY A 411 31.12 9.20 -20.03
CA GLY A 411 29.95 9.76 -19.37
C GLY A 411 29.37 8.83 -18.31
N ALA A 412 28.78 9.40 -17.26
CA ALA A 412 28.06 8.67 -16.24
C ALA A 412 26.77 8.08 -16.84
N HIS A 413 26.56 6.79 -16.64
CA HIS A 413 25.32 6.10 -17.02
C HIS A 413 24.20 6.54 -16.09
N ILE A 414 23.16 7.15 -16.65
CA ILE A 414 22.00 7.68 -15.90
C ILE A 414 20.94 6.60 -15.76
N MET A 415 20.59 5.96 -16.88
CA MET A 415 19.55 4.94 -16.93
C MET A 415 19.65 4.10 -18.21
N THR A 416 19.10 2.90 -18.15
CA THR A 416 18.80 2.07 -19.33
C THR A 416 17.32 2.17 -19.65
N PHE A 417 16.98 2.37 -20.92
CA PHE A 417 15.60 2.51 -21.39
C PHE A 417 15.32 1.61 -22.58
N ALA A 418 14.05 1.27 -22.78
CA ALA A 418 13.57 0.61 -23.99
C ALA A 418 12.88 1.62 -24.91
N MET A 419 12.93 1.40 -26.21
CA MET A 419 12.05 2.05 -27.16
C MET A 419 11.38 1.03 -28.05
N SER A 420 10.09 1.23 -28.31
CA SER A 420 9.32 0.34 -29.18
C SER A 420 8.41 1.09 -30.14
N ARG A 421 8.12 0.44 -31.27
CA ARG A 421 7.08 0.82 -32.22
C ARG A 421 5.77 0.07 -32.00
N ARG A 422 5.80 -1.00 -31.18
CA ARG A 422 4.66 -1.84 -30.85
C ARG A 422 4.38 -1.74 -29.36
N TYR A 423 3.17 -1.33 -28.99
CA TYR A 423 2.78 -1.16 -27.59
C TYR A 423 1.31 -1.51 -27.39
N GLY A 424 0.93 -1.79 -26.14
CA GLY A 424 -0.44 -2.16 -25.79
C GLY A 424 -1.32 -0.93 -25.61
N PHE A 425 -2.64 -1.16 -25.53
CA PHE A 425 -3.59 -0.11 -25.16
C PHE A 425 -3.28 0.49 -23.77
N SER A 426 -2.60 -0.28 -22.90
CA SER A 426 -2.07 0.20 -21.62
C SER A 426 -1.05 1.32 -21.71
N GLN A 427 -0.50 1.54 -22.90
CA GLN A 427 0.49 2.56 -23.21
C GLN A 427 -0.02 3.49 -24.32
N MET A 428 -1.32 3.57 -24.57
CA MET A 428 -1.90 4.40 -25.62
C MET A 428 -1.59 5.89 -25.41
N THR A 429 -1.39 6.67 -26.47
CA THR A 429 -1.36 8.14 -26.40
C THR A 429 -2.76 8.73 -26.60
N VAL A 430 -2.93 10.03 -26.31
CA VAL A 430 -4.17 10.74 -26.67
C VAL A 430 -4.43 10.69 -28.18
N ASP A 431 -3.40 10.80 -29.02
CA ASP A 431 -3.53 10.74 -30.48
C ASP A 431 -4.02 9.36 -30.97
N ASP A 432 -3.59 8.28 -30.31
CA ASP A 432 -4.07 6.92 -30.59
C ASP A 432 -5.53 6.74 -30.14
N HIS A 433 -5.88 7.31 -28.98
CA HIS A 433 -7.24 7.31 -28.46
C HIS A 433 -8.20 8.04 -29.40
N ASP A 434 -7.80 9.22 -29.88
CA ASP A 434 -8.66 10.02 -30.76
C ASP A 434 -8.96 9.29 -32.07
N GLN A 435 -8.00 8.55 -32.62
CA GLN A 435 -8.25 7.69 -33.78
C GLN A 435 -9.28 6.59 -33.50
N LEU A 436 -9.24 5.97 -32.32
CA LEU A 436 -10.24 4.99 -31.89
C LEU A 436 -11.60 5.63 -31.64
N PHE A 437 -11.62 6.83 -31.05
CA PHE A 437 -12.83 7.57 -30.73
C PHE A 437 -13.56 8.02 -31.99
N ASP A 438 -12.83 8.55 -32.97
CA ASP A 438 -13.36 9.02 -34.24
C ASP A 438 -13.86 7.87 -35.13
N ALA A 439 -13.24 6.69 -35.03
CA ALA A 439 -13.69 5.48 -35.73
C ALA A 439 -14.85 4.75 -35.01
N GLY A 440 -15.06 5.02 -33.73
CA GLY A 440 -16.04 4.32 -32.90
C GLY A 440 -17.49 4.73 -33.17
N SER A 441 -18.43 3.84 -32.87
CA SER A 441 -19.87 4.10 -33.01
C SER A 441 -20.52 4.50 -31.68
N VAL A 442 -21.72 5.07 -31.69
CA VAL A 442 -22.50 5.26 -30.46
C VAL A 442 -22.94 3.88 -29.93
N PRO A 443 -22.65 3.52 -28.66
CA PRO A 443 -23.11 2.25 -28.11
C PRO A 443 -24.64 2.27 -27.86
N THR A 444 -25.29 1.12 -27.99
CA THR A 444 -26.69 0.93 -27.56
C THR A 444 -26.78 0.60 -26.06
N ALA A 445 -27.96 0.76 -25.46
CA ALA A 445 -28.19 0.42 -24.06
C ALA A 445 -27.88 -1.07 -23.74
N GLN A 446 -28.17 -1.96 -24.68
CA GLN A 446 -27.88 -3.39 -24.54
C GLN A 446 -26.37 -3.67 -24.56
N GLU A 447 -25.61 -2.93 -25.38
CA GLU A 447 -24.15 -3.08 -25.46
C GLU A 447 -23.46 -2.46 -24.25
N LEU A 448 -23.99 -1.37 -23.68
CA LEU A 448 -23.49 -0.79 -22.43
C LEU A 448 -23.72 -1.70 -21.22
N ASN A 449 -24.81 -2.47 -21.19
CA ASN A 449 -25.19 -3.28 -20.04
C ASN A 449 -24.04 -4.19 -19.55
N GLY A 450 -23.72 -4.12 -18.26
CA GLY A 450 -22.61 -4.83 -17.62
C GLY A 450 -21.63 -3.91 -16.89
N VAL A 451 -20.54 -4.50 -16.37
CA VAL A 451 -19.52 -3.80 -15.59
C VAL A 451 -18.26 -3.58 -16.41
N TRP A 452 -17.82 -2.33 -16.44
CA TRP A 452 -16.68 -1.84 -17.20
C TRP A 452 -15.63 -1.28 -16.26
N GLN A 453 -14.37 -1.58 -16.52
CA GLN A 453 -13.23 -0.94 -15.89
C GLN A 453 -12.83 0.28 -16.71
N MET A 454 -12.71 1.43 -16.06
CA MET A 454 -12.27 2.68 -16.66
C MET A 454 -10.81 2.94 -16.34
N ASP A 455 -9.99 3.05 -17.38
CA ASP A 455 -8.57 3.34 -17.29
C ASP A 455 -8.25 4.67 -17.98
N ILE A 456 -7.67 5.62 -17.24
CA ILE A 456 -7.32 6.94 -17.77
C ILE A 456 -6.03 6.87 -18.59
N ILE A 457 -6.07 7.51 -19.74
CA ILE A 457 -4.96 7.64 -20.67
C ILE A 457 -4.06 8.79 -20.23
N SER A 458 -2.80 8.45 -19.97
CA SER A 458 -1.75 9.40 -19.62
C SER A 458 -0.62 9.32 -20.64
N ASN A 459 -0.05 10.48 -20.96
CA ASN A 459 1.11 10.57 -21.84
C ASN A 459 2.43 10.14 -21.16
N ASN A 460 2.37 9.60 -19.94
CA ASN A 460 3.50 8.97 -19.22
C ASN A 460 3.66 7.46 -19.53
N ASN A 461 2.88 6.92 -20.48
CA ASN A 461 2.88 5.52 -20.91
C ASN A 461 2.37 4.51 -19.86
N GLN A 462 1.52 4.95 -18.92
CA GLN A 462 0.83 4.06 -17.99
C GLN A 462 -0.65 4.44 -17.91
N LEU A 463 -1.52 3.43 -18.04
CA LEU A 463 -2.92 3.56 -17.66
C LEU A 463 -3.03 3.67 -16.13
N THR A 464 -3.75 4.67 -15.67
CA THR A 464 -4.19 4.75 -14.28
C THR A 464 -5.61 4.24 -14.21
N GLN A 465 -5.82 3.09 -13.56
CA GLN A 465 -7.17 2.62 -13.29
C GLN A 465 -7.88 3.67 -12.44
N ALA A 466 -8.99 4.18 -12.96
CA ALA A 466 -9.66 5.34 -12.39
C ALA A 466 -11.05 5.02 -11.90
N ALA A 467 -11.77 4.10 -12.53
CA ALA A 467 -13.10 3.75 -12.05
C ALA A 467 -13.56 2.36 -12.47
N TYR A 468 -14.68 1.93 -11.90
CA TYR A 468 -15.57 0.97 -12.54
C TYR A 468 -16.90 1.66 -12.85
N LEU A 469 -17.46 1.40 -14.04
CA LEU A 469 -18.79 1.83 -14.45
C LEU A 469 -19.68 0.60 -14.64
N GLN A 470 -20.75 0.51 -13.87
CA GLN A 470 -21.78 -0.52 -14.02
C GLN A 470 -23.01 0.09 -14.70
N PHE A 471 -23.40 -0.47 -15.84
CA PHE A 471 -24.68 -0.16 -16.48
C PHE A 471 -25.64 -1.33 -16.27
N ASP A 472 -26.84 -1.06 -15.78
CA ASP A 472 -27.90 -2.03 -15.54
C ASP A 472 -29.15 -1.66 -16.34
N LEU A 473 -29.41 -2.42 -17.40
CA LEU A 473 -30.58 -2.26 -18.25
C LEU A 473 -31.76 -3.00 -17.63
N LYS A 474 -32.73 -2.23 -17.12
CA LYS A 474 -33.93 -2.76 -16.49
C LYS A 474 -34.93 -3.31 -17.53
N PRO A 475 -35.83 -4.23 -17.13
CA PRO A 475 -36.83 -4.81 -18.03
C PRO A 475 -37.80 -3.79 -18.66
N ASP A 476 -37.94 -2.60 -18.08
CA ASP A 476 -38.76 -1.50 -18.59
C ASP A 476 -38.04 -0.66 -19.67
N GLY A 477 -36.79 -0.99 -20.00
CA GLY A 477 -35.95 -0.28 -20.96
C GLY A 477 -35.13 0.86 -20.36
N THR A 478 -35.25 1.12 -19.06
CA THR A 478 -34.45 2.14 -18.36
C THR A 478 -33.03 1.63 -18.13
N LEU A 479 -32.02 2.37 -18.59
CA LEU A 479 -30.62 2.10 -18.27
C LEU A 479 -30.25 2.87 -17.00
N GLN A 480 -29.82 2.18 -15.96
CA GLN A 480 -29.25 2.80 -14.76
C GLN A 480 -27.73 2.69 -14.82
N SER A 481 -27.00 3.71 -14.38
CA SER A 481 -25.54 3.69 -14.33
C SER A 481 -25.08 3.94 -12.90
N ASN A 482 -24.21 3.08 -12.39
CA ASN A 482 -23.48 3.27 -11.14
C ASN A 482 -21.99 3.40 -11.49
N TYR A 483 -21.28 4.30 -10.81
CA TYR A 483 -19.83 4.38 -10.94
C TYR A 483 -19.16 4.20 -9.58
N GLN A 484 -17.91 3.79 -9.62
CA GLN A 484 -16.96 3.82 -8.51
C GLN A 484 -15.72 4.56 -8.99
N PHE A 485 -15.60 5.85 -8.68
CA PHE A 485 -14.51 6.71 -9.16
C PHE A 485 -13.42 6.84 -8.09
N PHE A 486 -12.19 6.45 -8.44
CA PHE A 486 -11.00 6.29 -7.61
C PHE A 486 -11.21 5.50 -6.30
N GLY A 487 -12.31 4.74 -6.18
CA GLY A 487 -12.75 4.13 -4.92
C GLY A 487 -13.12 5.13 -3.82
N LEU A 488 -13.21 6.44 -4.15
CA LEU A 488 -13.47 7.52 -3.20
C LEU A 488 -14.92 8.03 -3.27
N MET A 489 -15.57 7.87 -4.42
CA MET A 489 -16.93 8.34 -4.69
C MET A 489 -17.71 7.27 -5.47
N GLU A 490 -18.87 6.87 -4.95
CA GLU A 490 -19.84 6.03 -5.64
C GLU A 490 -21.16 6.79 -5.78
N GLY A 491 -21.82 6.66 -6.92
CA GLY A 491 -23.05 7.41 -7.18
C GLY A 491 -23.85 6.89 -8.37
N LEU A 492 -25.12 7.28 -8.40
CA LEU A 492 -26.05 6.96 -9.48
C LEU A 492 -26.02 8.10 -10.51
N VAL A 493 -25.84 7.75 -11.77
CA VAL A 493 -25.73 8.69 -12.89
C VAL A 493 -26.89 8.44 -13.83
N VAL A 494 -27.49 9.50 -14.37
CA VAL A 494 -28.57 9.37 -15.34
C VAL A 494 -27.96 9.33 -16.73
N PRO A 495 -27.94 8.15 -17.39
CA PRO A 495 -27.45 8.07 -18.76
C PRO A 495 -28.45 8.74 -19.72
N SER A 496 -27.93 9.47 -20.69
CA SER A 496 -28.73 10.01 -21.79
C SER A 496 -28.10 9.74 -23.15
N PHE A 497 -28.92 9.25 -24.07
CA PHE A 497 -28.53 9.04 -25.46
C PHE A 497 -28.81 10.31 -26.27
N THR A 498 -27.76 10.95 -26.80
CA THR A 498 -27.90 12.03 -27.77
C THR A 498 -27.83 11.49 -29.19
N ARG A 499 -28.03 12.35 -30.20
CA ARG A 499 -27.99 11.96 -31.61
C ARG A 499 -26.58 11.52 -32.05
N ASP A 500 -25.56 12.09 -31.42
CA ASP A 500 -24.18 11.97 -31.89
C ASP A 500 -23.27 11.26 -30.87
N HIS A 501 -23.66 11.09 -29.59
CA HIS A 501 -22.89 10.33 -28.57
C HIS A 501 -23.77 9.87 -27.40
N PHE A 502 -23.23 8.97 -26.56
CA PHE A 502 -23.79 8.65 -25.26
C PHE A 502 -23.13 9.53 -24.20
N GLN A 503 -23.93 10.13 -23.31
CA GLN A 503 -23.42 10.95 -22.20
C GLN A 503 -23.95 10.51 -20.84
N LEU A 504 -23.11 10.70 -19.83
CA LEU A 504 -23.41 10.48 -18.42
C LEU A 504 -23.53 11.84 -17.73
N ASN A 505 -24.70 12.12 -17.14
CA ASN A 505 -24.95 13.35 -16.38
C ASN A 505 -24.84 13.06 -14.88
N ASP A 506 -23.77 13.53 -14.24
CA ASP A 506 -23.49 13.32 -12.81
C ASP A 506 -23.60 14.62 -11.97
N PHE A 507 -23.11 14.59 -10.73
CA PHE A 507 -23.11 15.75 -9.83
C PHE A 507 -21.99 16.77 -10.14
N THR A 508 -21.11 16.47 -11.10
CA THR A 508 -20.02 17.33 -11.55
C THR A 508 -20.43 18.12 -12.80
N MET A 509 -19.64 19.13 -13.18
CA MET A 509 -19.88 19.93 -14.39
C MET A 509 -19.29 19.31 -15.67
N PHE A 510 -18.76 18.09 -15.57
CA PHE A 510 -18.09 17.41 -16.68
C PHE A 510 -19.10 16.58 -17.48
N HIS A 511 -18.86 16.48 -18.78
CA HIS A 511 -19.65 15.72 -19.72
C HIS A 511 -18.84 14.52 -20.17
N ASP A 512 -19.48 13.37 -20.15
CA ASP A 512 -18.90 12.15 -20.65
C ASP A 512 -19.32 11.88 -22.10
N GLU A 513 -18.40 11.48 -22.96
CA GLU A 513 -18.70 11.02 -24.31
C GLU A 513 -18.12 9.62 -24.51
N ILE A 514 -18.99 8.62 -24.76
CA ILE A 514 -18.55 7.22 -24.94
C ILE A 514 -18.78 6.74 -26.39
N ARG A 515 -17.76 6.07 -26.94
CA ARG A 515 -17.75 5.44 -28.26
C ARG A 515 -17.43 3.94 -28.15
N LYS A 516 -18.22 3.12 -28.82
CA LYS A 516 -17.98 1.69 -28.99
C LYS A 516 -16.86 1.46 -30.02
N VAL A 517 -15.83 0.73 -29.62
CA VAL A 517 -14.78 0.21 -30.51
C VAL A 517 -15.01 -1.27 -30.81
N SER A 518 -15.33 -2.06 -29.78
CA SER A 518 -15.73 -3.48 -29.90
C SER A 518 -16.72 -3.85 -28.78
N ASP A 519 -17.19 -5.09 -28.74
CA ASP A 519 -18.14 -5.55 -27.70
C ASP A 519 -17.56 -5.48 -26.27
N ASP A 520 -16.23 -5.52 -26.16
CA ASP A 520 -15.50 -5.58 -24.89
C ASP A 520 -14.61 -4.34 -24.63
N ILE A 521 -14.58 -3.38 -25.56
CA ILE A 521 -13.75 -2.16 -25.45
C ILE A 521 -14.53 -0.95 -25.95
N PHE A 522 -14.79 0.00 -25.08
CA PHE A 522 -15.21 1.36 -25.44
C PHE A 522 -14.09 2.36 -25.13
N VAL A 523 -14.19 3.55 -25.70
CA VAL A 523 -13.29 4.68 -25.44
C VAL A 523 -14.13 5.91 -25.12
N GLY A 524 -13.62 6.81 -24.28
CA GLY A 524 -14.39 7.97 -23.88
C GLY A 524 -13.59 9.18 -23.46
N ARG A 525 -14.30 10.31 -23.40
CA ARG A 525 -13.77 11.63 -23.06
C ARG A 525 -14.59 12.19 -21.92
N TYR A 526 -13.94 12.58 -20.83
CA TYR A 526 -14.56 13.22 -19.68
C TYR A 526 -14.14 14.69 -19.61
N ILE A 527 -14.95 15.59 -20.16
CA ILE A 527 -14.55 16.97 -20.51
C ILE A 527 -15.53 18.03 -19.98
N THR A 528 -15.03 19.20 -19.59
CA THR A 528 -15.82 20.37 -19.17
C THR A 528 -15.40 21.63 -19.94
N ASP A 529 -16.31 22.60 -20.06
CA ASP A 529 -15.95 23.96 -20.44
C ASP A 529 -15.13 24.64 -19.31
N SER A 530 -14.22 25.54 -19.67
CA SER A 530 -13.23 26.14 -18.75
C SER A 530 -13.84 26.85 -17.54
N LEU A 531 -13.37 26.52 -16.33
CA LEU A 531 -13.58 27.29 -15.10
C LEU A 531 -12.46 28.34 -14.92
N PRO A 532 -12.77 29.65 -14.75
CA PRO A 532 -11.77 30.72 -14.69
C PRO A 532 -10.68 30.52 -13.62
N ASP A 533 -11.03 29.99 -12.43
CA ASP A 533 -10.07 29.85 -11.32
C ASP A 533 -9.06 28.70 -11.53
N LEU A 534 -9.46 27.62 -12.21
CA LEU A 534 -8.59 26.47 -12.49
C LEU A 534 -7.57 26.77 -13.60
N THR A 535 -7.93 27.55 -14.61
CA THR A 535 -7.01 27.88 -15.72
C THR A 535 -5.72 28.60 -15.29
N SER A 536 -5.78 29.36 -14.18
CA SER A 536 -4.63 30.07 -13.59
C SER A 536 -3.62 29.15 -12.90
N LEU A 537 -4.05 27.99 -12.41
CA LEU A 537 -3.18 26.97 -11.80
C LEU A 537 -2.38 26.18 -12.85
N PHE A 538 -2.83 26.18 -14.11
CA PHE A 538 -2.33 25.31 -15.16
C PHE A 538 -1.54 26.01 -16.28
N ASN A 539 -1.55 27.35 -16.34
CA ASN A 539 -0.85 28.15 -17.38
C ASN A 539 -1.05 27.64 -18.83
N GLY A 540 -2.20 27.01 -19.13
CA GLY A 540 -2.49 26.43 -20.46
C GLY A 540 -1.72 25.16 -20.81
N GLN A 541 -1.34 24.32 -19.83
CA GLN A 541 -0.53 23.10 -20.04
C GLN A 541 -1.29 21.80 -19.70
N ASN A 542 -0.97 20.68 -20.37
CA ASN A 542 -1.47 19.34 -19.96
C ASN A 542 -0.70 18.87 -18.71
N LEU A 543 -1.42 18.29 -17.74
CA LEU A 543 -0.87 17.78 -16.49
C LEU A 543 -1.11 16.27 -16.37
N GLY A 544 -0.18 15.47 -16.89
CA GLY A 544 -0.18 14.01 -16.75
C GLY A 544 -1.44 13.35 -17.31
N ILE A 545 -2.47 13.23 -16.47
CA ILE A 545 -3.78 12.66 -16.76
C ILE A 545 -4.80 13.67 -17.30
N PHE A 546 -4.61 14.98 -17.07
CA PHE A 546 -5.51 16.03 -17.54
C PHE A 546 -4.97 16.71 -18.79
N HIS A 547 -5.84 16.86 -19.79
CA HIS A 547 -5.52 17.34 -21.13
C HIS A 547 -6.45 18.47 -21.55
N ILE A 548 -5.89 19.40 -22.32
CA ILE A 548 -6.65 20.41 -23.05
C ILE A 548 -7.06 19.80 -24.39
N VAL A 549 -8.36 19.85 -24.71
CA VAL A 549 -8.88 19.32 -25.98
C VAL A 549 -8.38 20.20 -27.13
N PRO A 550 -7.61 19.65 -28.11
CA PRO A 550 -6.99 20.43 -29.17
C PRO A 550 -8.01 21.30 -29.95
N GLY A 551 -7.73 22.60 -30.06
CA GLY A 551 -8.58 23.53 -30.81
C GLY A 551 -9.85 24.00 -30.09
N SER A 552 -10.02 23.71 -28.79
CA SER A 552 -11.17 24.14 -27.97
C SER A 552 -10.73 24.74 -26.62
N ASN A 553 -11.68 25.31 -25.87
CA ASN A 553 -11.49 25.74 -24.48
C ASN A 553 -11.90 24.65 -23.47
N GLN A 554 -12.03 23.39 -23.91
CA GLN A 554 -12.47 22.28 -23.08
C GLN A 554 -11.29 21.57 -22.42
N PHE A 555 -11.52 21.09 -21.21
CA PHE A 555 -10.52 20.48 -20.33
C PHE A 555 -11.06 19.18 -19.75
N GLY A 556 -10.22 18.14 -19.67
CA GLY A 556 -10.68 16.85 -19.17
C GLY A 556 -9.64 15.76 -19.23
N PHE A 557 -10.08 14.50 -19.21
CA PHE A 557 -9.22 13.34 -19.42
C PHE A 557 -9.84 12.36 -20.41
N TYR A 558 -8.98 11.59 -21.07
CA TYR A 558 -9.34 10.54 -22.00
C TYR A 558 -9.23 9.19 -21.29
N TYR A 559 -10.09 8.24 -21.63
CA TYR A 559 -10.09 6.95 -20.96
C TYR A 559 -10.54 5.81 -21.87
N THR A 560 -10.22 4.58 -21.48
CA THR A 560 -10.75 3.36 -22.09
C THR A 560 -11.70 2.66 -21.11
N LEU A 561 -12.69 1.96 -21.63
CA LEU A 561 -13.58 1.09 -20.86
C LEU A 561 -13.40 -0.35 -21.33
N SER A 562 -12.93 -1.22 -20.43
CA SER A 562 -12.77 -2.65 -20.69
C SER A 562 -13.84 -3.45 -19.96
N ARG A 563 -14.54 -4.35 -20.66
CA ARG A 563 -15.54 -5.21 -20.03
C ARG A 563 -14.88 -6.20 -19.07
N THR A 564 -15.42 -6.32 -17.86
CA THR A 564 -14.78 -7.07 -16.75
C THR A 564 -15.27 -8.51 -16.58
N GLY A 565 -16.30 -8.91 -17.34
CA GLY A 565 -16.99 -10.20 -17.17
C GLY A 565 -17.78 -10.33 -15.85
N LYS A 566 -17.76 -9.31 -14.99
CA LYS A 566 -18.45 -9.28 -13.69
C LYS A 566 -19.90 -8.83 -13.87
N SER A 567 -20.80 -9.36 -13.06
CA SER A 567 -22.22 -8.96 -13.00
C SER A 567 -22.49 -7.80 -12.04
N ALA A 568 -21.52 -7.44 -11.20
CA ALA A 568 -21.57 -6.35 -10.23
C ALA A 568 -20.18 -5.74 -10.04
N LEU A 569 -20.12 -4.51 -9.50
CA LEU A 569 -18.86 -3.84 -9.17
C LEU A 569 -17.99 -4.75 -8.26
N PRO A 570 -16.65 -4.78 -8.46
CA PRO A 570 -15.77 -5.53 -7.58
C PRO A 570 -15.83 -5.00 -6.14
N THR A 571 -15.81 -5.92 -5.18
CA THR A 571 -15.76 -5.65 -3.74
C THR A 571 -14.36 -5.31 -3.21
N ASP A 572 -13.32 -5.44 -4.05
CA ASP A 572 -11.95 -5.06 -3.73
C ASP A 572 -11.68 -3.61 -4.19
N SER A 573 -11.39 -2.73 -3.23
CA SER A 573 -11.35 -1.29 -3.47
C SER A 573 -10.11 -0.86 -4.26
N LEU A 574 -10.34 0.01 -5.24
CA LEU A 574 -9.33 0.79 -5.98
C LEU A 574 -8.38 1.62 -5.08
N LEU A 575 -8.65 1.65 -3.77
CA LEU A 575 -7.88 2.32 -2.73
C LEU A 575 -6.68 1.48 -2.23
N GLN A 576 -6.61 0.20 -2.59
CA GLN A 576 -5.51 -0.68 -2.19
C GLN A 576 -4.12 -0.08 -2.48
N PRO A 577 -3.85 0.58 -3.63
CA PRO A 577 -2.56 1.23 -3.88
C PRO A 577 -2.21 2.32 -2.87
N PHE A 578 -3.19 3.07 -2.35
CA PHE A 578 -2.97 4.07 -1.30
C PHE A 578 -2.77 3.43 0.07
N LEU A 579 -3.47 2.33 0.36
CA LEU A 579 -3.32 1.55 1.60
C LEU A 579 -2.00 0.80 1.65
N ASP A 580 -1.48 0.37 0.50
CA ASP A 580 -0.21 -0.34 0.36
C ASP A 580 1.01 0.59 0.40
N VAL A 581 0.83 1.93 0.33
CA VAL A 581 1.94 2.88 0.47
C VAL A 581 2.46 2.85 1.91
N GLN A 582 3.63 2.24 2.11
CA GLN A 582 4.35 2.35 3.38
C GLN A 582 4.99 3.73 3.50
N MET A 583 4.66 4.42 4.58
CA MET A 583 5.14 5.76 4.89
C MET A 583 6.35 5.66 5.84
N PRO A 584 7.24 6.66 5.90
CA PRO A 584 8.30 6.69 6.91
C PRO A 584 7.77 6.57 8.35
N ASP A 585 8.45 5.80 9.19
CA ASP A 585 8.11 5.65 10.61
C ASP A 585 8.12 7.00 11.34
N GLY A 586 7.22 7.17 12.30
CA GLY A 586 7.10 8.37 13.15
C GLY A 586 6.22 9.48 12.54
N LEU A 587 5.55 9.21 11.44
CA LEU A 587 4.52 10.11 10.88
C LEU A 587 3.26 10.03 11.73
N SER A 588 3.06 11.02 12.57
CA SER A 588 1.89 11.14 13.45
C SER A 588 0.76 11.88 12.74
N MET A 589 -0.45 11.74 13.26
CA MET A 589 -1.60 12.51 12.80
C MET A 589 -2.44 12.94 14.01
N THR A 590 -2.97 14.15 13.98
CA THR A 590 -3.88 14.64 15.01
C THR A 590 -5.19 15.10 14.40
N PHE A 591 -6.26 15.00 15.19
CA PHE A 591 -7.57 15.54 14.86
C PHE A 591 -8.32 15.90 16.14
N ASP A 592 -9.25 16.83 16.03
CA ASP A 592 -10.05 17.31 17.16
C ASP A 592 -11.52 16.92 16.98
N GLU A 593 -12.17 16.55 18.07
CA GLU A 593 -13.60 16.24 18.09
C GLU A 593 -14.27 16.91 19.29
N THR A 594 -15.49 17.42 19.06
CA THR A 594 -16.31 18.02 20.10
C THR A 594 -17.70 17.43 20.07
N MET A 595 -18.09 16.81 21.18
CA MET A 595 -19.37 16.14 21.37
C MET A 595 -20.19 16.89 22.41
N VAL A 596 -21.46 17.09 22.14
CA VAL A 596 -22.41 17.83 23.00
C VAL A 596 -23.73 17.06 23.09
N GLY A 597 -24.37 17.07 24.25
CA GLY A 597 -25.64 16.39 24.45
C GLY A 597 -26.03 16.35 25.92
N TYR A 598 -26.59 15.23 26.36
CA TYR A 598 -27.27 15.14 27.65
C TYR A 598 -26.93 13.85 28.39
N TYR A 599 -26.73 13.98 29.71
CA TYR A 599 -26.52 12.88 30.65
C TYR A 599 -27.76 12.64 31.51
N PHE A 600 -28.10 11.37 31.70
CA PHE A 600 -29.26 10.90 32.45
C PHE A 600 -28.79 10.09 33.65
N GLU A 601 -28.78 10.74 34.82
CA GLU A 601 -28.35 10.11 36.07
C GLU A 601 -29.36 9.04 36.53
N GLY A 602 -28.85 7.89 36.96
CA GLY A 602 -29.63 6.77 37.48
C GLY A 602 -30.41 5.97 36.44
N VAL A 603 -30.25 6.27 35.15
CA VAL A 603 -30.83 5.52 34.04
C VAL A 603 -29.86 4.45 33.57
N SER A 604 -30.36 3.23 33.33
CA SER A 604 -29.60 2.12 32.77
C SER A 604 -30.30 1.53 31.55
N THR A 605 -29.55 0.85 30.68
CA THR A 605 -30.12 0.21 29.49
C THR A 605 -30.80 -1.12 29.83
N PRO A 606 -31.86 -1.51 29.10
CA PRO A 606 -32.61 -2.74 29.37
C PRO A 606 -31.88 -4.02 28.93
N ALA A 607 -30.82 -3.90 28.14
CA ALA A 607 -30.00 -4.99 27.63
C ALA A 607 -28.55 -4.49 27.39
N PRO A 608 -27.53 -5.35 27.42
CA PRO A 608 -26.17 -4.95 27.10
C PRO A 608 -25.95 -4.78 25.59
N GLY A 609 -25.05 -3.85 25.22
CA GLY A 609 -24.64 -3.62 23.84
C GLY A 609 -25.68 -2.89 23.00
N ARG A 610 -25.50 -2.88 21.67
CA ARG A 610 -26.28 -2.06 20.72
C ARG A 610 -27.77 -2.00 20.99
N ALA A 611 -28.43 -3.14 21.22
CA ALA A 611 -29.87 -3.19 21.43
C ALA A 611 -30.34 -2.38 22.66
N GLY A 612 -29.52 -2.31 23.71
CA GLY A 612 -29.78 -1.43 24.85
C GLY A 612 -29.34 0.00 24.61
N ASP A 613 -28.16 0.19 24.02
CA ASP A 613 -27.58 1.53 23.81
C ASP A 613 -28.47 2.39 22.90
N LEU A 614 -29.08 1.81 21.86
CA LEU A 614 -30.03 2.51 20.98
C LEU A 614 -31.28 3.03 21.72
N THR A 615 -31.60 2.50 22.91
CA THR A 615 -32.72 3.00 23.71
C THR A 615 -32.43 4.33 24.40
N ILE A 616 -31.16 4.71 24.53
CA ILE A 616 -30.76 5.98 25.15
C ILE A 616 -31.27 7.17 24.32
N ALA A 617 -31.27 7.06 22.99
CA ALA A 617 -31.81 8.09 22.09
C ALA A 617 -33.31 8.36 22.32
N ALA A 618 -34.07 7.38 22.81
CA ALA A 618 -35.49 7.56 23.11
C ALA A 618 -35.75 8.49 24.32
N CYS A 619 -34.73 8.77 25.13
CA CYS A 619 -34.80 9.73 26.23
C CYS A 619 -34.75 11.19 25.73
N ILE A 620 -34.38 11.43 24.47
CA ILE A 620 -34.26 12.76 23.87
C ILE A 620 -35.60 13.16 23.21
N PRO A 621 -36.27 14.24 23.65
CA PRO A 621 -37.50 14.71 23.03
C PRO A 621 -37.23 15.33 21.65
N ALA A 622 -38.24 15.32 20.76
CA ALA A 622 -38.14 15.93 19.44
C ALA A 622 -37.95 17.46 19.46
N SER A 623 -38.23 18.12 20.59
CA SER A 623 -38.00 19.55 20.80
C SER A 623 -37.90 19.89 22.29
N GLY A 624 -36.96 20.78 22.65
CA GLY A 624 -36.73 21.21 24.03
C GLY A 624 -35.73 20.34 24.78
N ASP A 625 -35.37 20.75 26.01
CA ASP A 625 -34.42 20.00 26.83
C ASP A 625 -35.09 18.72 27.41
N PRO A 626 -34.39 17.57 27.40
CA PRO A 626 -34.87 16.34 28.02
C PRO A 626 -35.08 16.51 29.54
N ALA A 627 -36.25 16.08 30.03
CA ALA A 627 -36.58 16.17 31.44
C ALA A 627 -35.70 15.23 32.28
N GLY A 628 -35.08 15.77 33.34
CA GLY A 628 -34.22 14.99 34.24
C GLY A 628 -32.80 14.74 33.71
N ALA A 629 -32.41 15.38 32.61
CA ALA A 629 -31.07 15.30 32.08
C ALA A 629 -30.24 16.54 32.43
N THR A 630 -28.91 16.39 32.49
CA THR A 630 -27.96 17.50 32.60
C THR A 630 -27.13 17.64 31.33
N PRO A 631 -26.71 18.86 30.95
CA PRO A 631 -25.82 19.03 29.81
C PRO A 631 -24.52 18.24 30.00
N CYS A 632 -24.13 17.50 28.96
CA CYS A 632 -22.89 16.76 28.89
C CYS A 632 -22.16 17.12 27.60
N SER A 633 -20.85 17.27 27.67
CA SER A 633 -20.03 17.51 26.48
C SER A 633 -18.60 17.09 26.72
N PHE A 634 -17.86 16.78 25.67
CA PHE A 634 -16.41 16.73 25.77
C PHE A 634 -15.74 17.35 24.55
N GLN A 635 -14.54 17.85 24.77
CA GLN A 635 -13.63 18.25 23.72
C GLN A 635 -12.40 17.37 23.82
N ALA A 636 -12.12 16.62 22.76
CA ALA A 636 -11.02 15.68 22.68
C ALA A 636 -10.06 16.07 21.56
N HIS A 637 -8.77 15.98 21.84
CA HIS A 637 -7.69 16.01 20.89
C HIS A 637 -7.15 14.58 20.78
N MET A 638 -7.26 14.01 19.59
CA MET A 638 -6.82 12.66 19.30
C MET A 638 -5.44 12.69 18.66
N THR A 639 -4.56 11.80 19.11
CA THR A 639 -3.21 11.65 18.57
C THR A 639 -3.01 10.24 18.07
N ILE A 640 -2.86 10.12 16.75
CA ILE A 640 -2.30 8.95 16.08
C ILE A 640 -0.79 9.08 16.12
N ARG A 641 -0.12 8.16 16.83
CA ARG A 641 1.34 8.20 16.99
C ARG A 641 2.08 7.89 15.69
N ASP A 642 1.57 6.95 14.92
CA ASP A 642 2.10 6.55 13.62
C ASP A 642 0.96 6.12 12.68
N VAL A 643 0.91 6.71 11.48
CA VAL A 643 -0.15 6.46 10.49
C VAL A 643 -0.10 5.04 9.92
N ASN A 644 1.09 4.45 9.74
CA ASN A 644 1.20 3.06 9.28
C ASN A 644 0.60 2.13 10.34
N GLU A 645 1.01 2.30 11.59
CA GLU A 645 0.54 1.51 12.74
C GLU A 645 -0.97 1.65 12.92
N PHE A 646 -1.49 2.86 12.84
CA PHE A 646 -2.92 3.07 13.01
C PHE A 646 -3.76 2.36 11.94
N ILE A 647 -3.34 2.43 10.68
CA ILE A 647 -4.12 1.89 9.54
C ILE A 647 -3.94 0.38 9.41
N ASP A 648 -2.72 -0.12 9.56
CA ASP A 648 -2.41 -1.54 9.38
C ASP A 648 -2.83 -2.38 10.59
N GLY A 649 -3.14 -1.71 11.69
CA GLY A 649 -3.42 -2.26 12.98
C GLY A 649 -4.86 -2.58 13.30
N LEU A 650 -5.13 -3.78 13.83
CA LEU A 650 -6.51 -4.26 14.06
C LEU A 650 -7.38 -3.41 15.02
N ALA A 651 -6.75 -2.56 15.85
CA ALA A 651 -7.44 -1.78 16.87
C ALA A 651 -7.59 -0.30 16.51
N HIS A 652 -6.91 0.17 15.44
CA HIS A 652 -6.98 1.55 14.95
C HIS A 652 -7.01 2.58 16.09
N GLU A 653 -6.00 2.47 16.96
CA GLU A 653 -6.03 3.11 18.26
C GLU A 653 -5.33 4.48 18.22
N ALA A 654 -5.99 5.50 18.77
CA ALA A 654 -5.45 6.82 19.00
C ALA A 654 -5.46 7.15 20.50
N GLU A 655 -4.45 7.90 20.94
CA GLU A 655 -4.47 8.52 22.26
C GLU A 655 -5.51 9.63 22.30
N MET A 656 -6.07 9.87 23.48
CA MET A 656 -7.07 10.90 23.66
C MET A 656 -6.75 11.76 24.89
N GLN A 657 -6.73 13.07 24.69
CA GLN A 657 -6.62 14.05 25.77
C GLN A 657 -7.67 15.14 25.58
N GLY A 658 -7.98 15.87 26.65
CA GLY A 658 -8.95 16.96 26.55
C GLY A 658 -9.69 17.20 27.85
N ALA A 659 -10.93 17.65 27.73
CA ALA A 659 -11.79 17.92 28.88
C ALA A 659 -13.20 17.40 28.66
N ILE A 660 -13.79 16.88 29.73
CA ILE A 660 -15.18 16.44 29.78
C ILE A 660 -15.95 17.38 30.72
N THR A 661 -17.15 17.74 30.31
CA THR A 661 -18.13 18.50 31.09
C THR A 661 -19.30 17.60 31.40
N LEU A 662 -19.55 17.37 32.69
CA LEU A 662 -20.68 16.60 33.20
C LEU A 662 -21.24 17.31 34.42
N ASN A 663 -22.56 17.40 34.57
CA ASN A 663 -23.20 18.07 35.71
C ASN A 663 -22.70 19.51 35.93
N ASN A 664 -22.48 20.25 34.84
CA ASN A 664 -21.94 21.61 34.82
C ASN A 664 -20.52 21.75 35.41
N GLN A 665 -19.76 20.66 35.51
CA GLN A 665 -18.35 20.68 35.91
C GLN A 665 -17.48 20.21 34.76
N THR A 666 -16.50 21.03 34.38
CA THR A 666 -15.50 20.68 33.37
C THR A 666 -14.23 20.20 34.05
N VAL A 667 -13.78 19.01 33.68
CA VAL A 667 -12.62 18.32 34.25
C VAL A 667 -11.72 17.82 33.14
N ALA A 668 -10.40 17.85 33.35
CA ALA A 668 -9.45 17.29 32.42
C ALA A 668 -9.57 15.75 32.36
N MET A 669 -9.52 15.20 31.16
CA MET A 669 -9.38 13.75 30.95
C MET A 669 -8.00 13.30 31.43
N ASN A 670 -7.87 12.04 31.84
CA ASN A 670 -6.59 11.41 32.08
C ASN A 670 -5.98 10.98 30.73
N PRO A 671 -4.94 11.66 30.23
CA PRO A 671 -4.35 11.35 28.91
C PRO A 671 -3.63 10.00 28.88
N GLU A 672 -3.38 9.38 30.03
CA GLU A 672 -2.60 8.14 30.14
C GLU A 672 -3.46 6.89 30.01
N THR A 673 -4.75 7.01 30.30
CA THR A 673 -5.70 5.90 30.27
C THR A 673 -6.82 6.12 29.25
N SER A 674 -7.09 7.38 28.86
CA SER A 674 -8.12 7.69 27.87
C SER A 674 -7.66 7.36 26.44
N LEU A 675 -8.49 6.63 25.70
CA LEU A 675 -8.17 6.14 24.36
C LEU A 675 -9.38 6.14 23.43
N PHE A 676 -9.08 6.15 22.14
CA PHE A 676 -10.05 6.10 21.07
C PHE A 676 -9.71 4.96 20.11
N ASN A 677 -10.69 4.11 19.79
CA ASN A 677 -10.57 3.10 18.75
C ASN A 677 -11.47 3.50 17.58
N TYR A 678 -10.88 3.63 16.40
CA TYR A 678 -11.58 4.08 15.21
C TYR A 678 -11.99 2.91 14.33
N LEU A 679 -13.29 2.75 14.05
CA LEU A 679 -13.79 1.77 13.08
C LEU A 679 -13.28 0.34 13.33
N ILE A 680 -13.29 -0.10 14.59
CA ILE A 680 -12.92 -1.47 14.93
C ILE A 680 -14.08 -2.43 14.67
N VAL A 681 -13.78 -3.60 14.12
CA VAL A 681 -14.80 -4.63 13.87
C VAL A 681 -14.96 -5.51 15.09
N ASN A 682 -16.16 -5.53 15.66
CA ASN A 682 -16.51 -6.42 16.75
C ASN A 682 -16.58 -7.87 16.24
N PRO A 683 -15.75 -8.79 16.76
CA PRO A 683 -15.68 -10.15 16.22
C PRO A 683 -16.95 -10.97 16.46
N ALA A 684 -17.75 -10.62 17.48
CA ALA A 684 -18.97 -11.35 17.82
C ALA A 684 -20.18 -10.89 16.98
N THR A 685 -20.35 -9.58 16.82
CA THR A 685 -21.48 -9.00 16.06
C THR A 685 -21.15 -8.76 14.60
N ARG A 686 -19.86 -8.73 14.24
CA ARG A 686 -19.32 -8.25 12.96
C ARG A 686 -19.59 -6.76 12.71
N GLU A 687 -20.15 -6.06 13.68
CA GLU A 687 -20.42 -4.63 13.59
C GLU A 687 -19.13 -3.83 13.71
N ALA A 688 -19.05 -2.82 12.87
CA ALA A 688 -18.09 -1.77 12.97
C ALA A 688 -18.44 -0.78 14.10
N GLU A 689 -17.46 -0.42 14.93
CA GLU A 689 -17.68 0.46 16.08
C GLU A 689 -16.57 1.51 16.20
N MET A 690 -16.92 2.74 16.58
CA MET A 690 -15.96 3.68 17.17
C MET A 690 -16.13 3.66 18.68
N ARG A 691 -15.06 3.38 19.43
CA ARG A 691 -15.09 3.28 20.89
C ARG A 691 -14.30 4.39 21.55
N TYR A 692 -14.90 5.00 22.55
CA TYR A 692 -14.33 6.06 23.36
C TYR A 692 -14.23 5.54 24.79
N HIS A 693 -13.03 5.54 25.33
CA HIS A 693 -12.79 5.23 26.73
C HIS A 693 -12.16 6.47 27.35
N ILE A 694 -12.91 7.19 28.20
CA ILE A 694 -12.44 8.40 28.86
C ILE A 694 -12.42 8.14 30.37
N GLU A 695 -11.26 8.29 30.99
CA GLU A 695 -11.17 8.31 32.45
C GLU A 695 -10.89 9.74 32.94
N TYR A 696 -11.51 10.13 34.04
CA TYR A 696 -11.28 11.43 34.67
C TYR A 696 -11.54 11.38 36.18
N THR A 697 -10.97 12.34 36.90
CA THR A 697 -11.13 12.45 38.36
C THR A 697 -11.87 13.75 38.68
N SER A 698 -13.07 13.65 39.27
CA SER A 698 -13.85 14.81 39.66
C SER A 698 -13.16 15.65 40.75
N ALA A 699 -13.65 16.87 40.97
CA ALA A 699 -13.07 17.81 41.92
C ALA A 699 -13.02 17.30 43.38
N ASP A 700 -13.86 16.32 43.71
CA ASP A 700 -13.90 15.65 45.02
C ASP A 700 -12.95 14.44 45.13
N GLY A 701 -12.19 14.13 44.08
CA GLY A 701 -11.23 13.02 44.04
C GLY A 701 -11.82 11.68 43.57
N THR A 702 -13.10 11.62 43.23
CA THR A 702 -13.75 10.40 42.74
C THR A 702 -13.33 10.11 41.28
N GLN A 703 -13.00 8.85 40.98
CA GLN A 703 -12.65 8.43 39.63
C GLN A 703 -13.89 7.95 38.86
N TYR A 704 -14.02 8.43 37.62
CA TYR A 704 -15.08 8.06 36.70
C TYR A 704 -14.51 7.49 35.40
N VAL A 705 -15.24 6.54 34.83
CA VAL A 705 -14.98 5.96 33.52
C VAL A 705 -16.20 6.24 32.64
N PHE A 706 -15.97 6.82 31.48
CA PHE A 706 -16.98 7.17 30.50
C PHE A 706 -16.71 6.36 29.24
N GLU A 707 -17.59 5.41 28.96
CA GLU A 707 -17.52 4.48 27.82
C GLU A 707 -18.50 4.92 26.76
N GLY A 708 -18.01 5.38 25.61
CA GLY A 708 -18.82 5.81 24.48
C GLY A 708 -18.70 4.85 23.29
N ARG A 709 -19.80 4.60 22.59
CA ARG A 709 -19.81 3.78 21.36
C ARG A 709 -20.64 4.45 20.26
N LYS A 710 -20.06 4.51 19.07
CA LYS A 710 -20.79 4.74 17.82
C LYS A 710 -20.89 3.41 17.10
N TYR A 711 -22.11 3.05 16.70
CA TYR A 711 -22.38 1.82 15.97
C TYR A 711 -22.47 2.16 14.49
N MET A 712 -21.60 1.57 13.67
CA MET A 712 -21.50 1.85 12.24
C MET A 712 -22.13 0.70 11.47
N GLN A 713 -23.46 0.60 11.45
CA GLN A 713 -24.14 -0.49 10.74
C GLN A 713 -25.26 0.01 9.84
N LYS A 714 -25.38 -0.63 8.66
CA LYS A 714 -26.52 -0.50 7.78
C LYS A 714 -27.84 -0.87 8.49
N ASP A 715 -28.66 0.13 8.76
CA ASP A 715 -30.09 -0.05 8.98
C ASP A 715 -30.82 0.06 7.63
N GLY A 716 -31.89 -0.71 7.41
CA GLY A 716 -32.52 -0.90 6.08
C GLY A 716 -33.21 0.34 5.45
N GLY A 717 -32.82 1.56 5.83
CA GLY A 717 -33.40 2.86 5.48
C GLY A 717 -32.61 3.66 4.43
N ASN A 718 -32.63 4.99 4.55
CA ASN A 718 -31.98 5.92 3.61
C ASN A 718 -30.49 6.01 3.97
N ALA A 719 -29.68 5.14 3.35
CA ALA A 719 -28.34 4.81 3.81
C ALA A 719 -27.38 5.99 4.04
N ILE A 720 -27.55 7.13 3.35
CA ILE A 720 -26.68 8.31 3.56
C ILE A 720 -27.08 9.08 4.84
N ALA A 721 -28.38 9.22 5.11
CA ALA A 721 -28.85 9.90 6.31
C ALA A 721 -28.58 9.07 7.57
N ASP A 722 -28.74 7.75 7.45
CA ASP A 722 -28.45 6.79 8.52
C ASP A 722 -26.94 6.79 8.83
N LEU A 723 -26.08 6.78 7.79
CA LEU A 723 -24.62 6.88 7.94
C LEU A 723 -24.20 8.16 8.67
N LEU A 724 -24.76 9.31 8.30
CA LEU A 724 -24.46 10.58 8.98
C LEU A 724 -24.94 10.57 10.44
N GLY A 725 -26.08 9.93 10.72
CA GLY A 725 -26.58 9.71 12.08
C GLY A 725 -25.61 8.88 12.93
N ASP A 726 -25.15 7.76 12.39
CA ASP A 726 -24.23 6.83 13.05
C ASP A 726 -22.85 7.45 13.29
N TYR A 727 -22.33 8.24 12.34
CA TYR A 727 -21.06 8.96 12.51
C TYR A 727 -21.12 10.04 13.59
N THR A 728 -22.31 10.62 13.81
CA THR A 728 -22.47 11.80 14.66
C THR A 728 -23.02 11.50 16.03
N THR A 729 -23.66 10.34 16.24
CA THR A 729 -24.32 9.98 17.51
C THR A 729 -23.45 9.03 18.33
N LEU A 730 -23.27 9.34 19.60
CA LEU A 730 -22.46 8.58 20.54
C LEU A 730 -23.31 8.20 21.76
N TYR A 731 -23.42 6.89 21.97
CA TYR A 731 -24.13 6.30 23.11
C TYR A 731 -23.13 6.03 24.22
N CYS A 732 -23.41 6.49 25.44
CA CYS A 732 -22.44 6.46 26.51
C CYS A 732 -22.96 5.87 27.81
N HIS A 733 -22.07 5.19 28.52
CA HIS A 733 -22.26 4.71 29.88
C HIS A 733 -21.23 5.36 30.79
N VAL A 734 -21.69 5.87 31.93
CA VAL A 734 -20.83 6.51 32.93
C VAL A 734 -20.76 5.62 34.15
N TYR A 735 -19.54 5.31 34.58
CA TYR A 735 -19.26 4.46 35.73
C TYR A 735 -18.46 5.24 36.76
N ARG A 736 -18.76 5.00 38.03
CA ARG A 736 -17.93 5.40 39.16
C ARG A 736 -17.08 4.22 39.60
N ARG A 737 -15.77 4.44 39.76
CA ARG A 737 -14.84 3.46 40.29
C ARG A 737 -14.90 3.48 41.82
N GLN A 738 -15.02 2.31 42.44
CA GLN A 738 -15.02 2.12 43.90
C GLN A 738 -13.60 1.87 44.43
N ASP A 739 -13.44 1.93 45.76
CA ASP A 739 -12.15 1.71 46.44
C ASP A 739 -11.57 0.30 46.20
N ASP A 740 -12.40 -0.68 45.85
CA ASP A 740 -12.00 -2.05 45.50
C ASP A 740 -11.77 -2.26 43.99
N ASP A 741 -11.70 -1.16 43.23
CA ASP A 741 -11.53 -1.10 41.78
C ASP A 741 -12.75 -1.56 40.95
N THR A 742 -13.90 -1.84 41.59
CA THR A 742 -15.13 -2.19 40.87
C THR A 742 -15.77 -0.96 40.23
N LEU A 743 -16.32 -1.15 39.02
CA LEU A 743 -17.06 -0.12 38.30
C LEU A 743 -18.56 -0.25 38.56
N VAL A 744 -19.20 0.83 39.02
CA VAL A 744 -20.65 0.91 39.20
C VAL A 744 -21.23 1.99 38.28
N GLU A 745 -22.15 1.60 37.42
CA GLU A 745 -22.82 2.49 36.49
C GLU A 745 -23.65 3.54 37.25
N THR A 746 -23.46 4.82 36.90
CA THR A 746 -24.16 5.96 37.49
C THR A 746 -25.21 6.55 36.56
N GLY A 747 -25.14 6.28 35.26
CA GLY A 747 -26.09 6.78 34.28
C GLY A 747 -25.61 6.58 32.84
N VAL A 748 -26.41 7.07 31.90
CA VAL A 748 -26.15 7.01 30.46
C VAL A 748 -26.14 8.40 29.84
N ALA A 749 -25.47 8.59 28.71
CA ALA A 749 -25.50 9.85 27.96
C ALA A 749 -25.72 9.61 26.45
N ASP A 750 -26.40 10.57 25.82
CA ASP A 750 -26.51 10.71 24.37
C ASP A 750 -25.77 11.98 23.96
N LEU A 751 -24.76 11.84 23.12
CA LEU A 751 -23.93 12.94 22.66
C LEU A 751 -23.91 12.98 21.12
N LYS A 752 -23.93 14.19 20.57
CA LYS A 752 -23.84 14.44 19.13
C LYS A 752 -22.67 15.35 18.77
N PHE A 753 -22.17 15.17 17.55
CA PHE A 753 -21.10 16.00 17.01
C PHE A 753 -21.58 17.44 16.76
N LYS A 754 -20.93 18.42 17.41
CA LYS A 754 -21.38 19.82 17.44
C LYS A 754 -21.50 20.48 16.05
N THR A 755 -20.73 20.04 15.07
CA THR A 755 -20.67 20.65 13.72
C THR A 755 -21.88 20.31 12.83
N PHE A 756 -22.75 19.38 13.21
CA PHE A 756 -23.86 18.89 12.37
C PHE A 756 -25.28 19.30 12.82
N GLU A 757 -25.41 20.30 13.69
CA GLU A 757 -26.73 20.84 14.06
C GLU A 757 -27.43 21.60 12.90
N ASP A 758 -26.73 21.93 11.81
CA ASP A 758 -27.25 22.68 10.66
C ASP A 758 -26.97 21.99 9.30
N LEU A 759 -27.82 21.02 8.93
CA LEU A 759 -27.74 20.23 7.70
C LEU A 759 -27.82 21.06 6.39
N ALA A 760 -28.19 22.35 6.46
CA ALA A 760 -28.24 23.24 5.30
C ALA A 760 -26.84 23.78 4.88
N ALA A 761 -25.83 23.64 5.73
CA ALA A 761 -24.45 24.04 5.46
C ALA A 761 -23.62 22.81 5.05
N VAL A 762 -23.54 22.53 3.75
CA VAL A 762 -22.86 21.37 3.12
C VAL A 762 -21.32 21.46 3.21
N GLY A 763 -20.75 21.77 4.38
CA GLY A 763 -19.31 22.01 4.59
C GLY A 763 -18.67 21.24 5.76
N SER A 764 -19.42 20.48 6.56
CA SER A 764 -18.94 19.91 7.83
C SER A 764 -18.06 18.66 7.68
N LEU A 765 -18.30 17.79 6.69
CA LEU A 765 -17.41 16.65 6.42
C LEU A 765 -16.05 17.13 5.88
N ALA A 766 -16.04 18.12 4.97
CA ALA A 766 -14.80 18.73 4.49
C ALA A 766 -14.04 19.47 5.61
N GLY A 767 -14.75 20.09 6.56
CA GLY A 767 -14.18 20.68 7.77
C GLY A 767 -13.54 19.64 8.71
N PHE A 768 -14.23 18.52 8.93
CA PHE A 768 -13.69 17.38 9.69
C PHE A 768 -12.46 16.78 8.99
N LEU A 769 -12.55 16.47 7.68
CA LEU A 769 -11.44 15.92 6.90
C LEU A 769 -10.26 16.90 6.77
N SER A 770 -10.49 18.21 6.84
CA SER A 770 -9.43 19.24 6.88
C SER A 770 -8.85 19.48 8.27
N SER A 771 -9.49 19.00 9.34
CA SER A 771 -8.95 19.03 10.71
C SER A 771 -7.81 18.06 10.94
N PHE A 772 -7.67 17.03 10.08
CA PHE A 772 -6.57 16.07 10.16
C PHE A 772 -5.23 16.73 9.82
N GLN A 773 -4.36 16.84 10.81
CA GLN A 773 -3.03 17.39 10.66
C GLN A 773 -2.00 16.28 10.75
N VAL A 774 -1.21 16.10 9.69
CA VAL A 774 -0.07 15.19 9.73
C VAL A 774 1.08 15.91 10.41
N THR A 775 1.61 15.29 11.46
CA THR A 775 2.72 15.77 12.28
C THR A 775 3.91 14.82 12.15
N GLY A 776 5.08 15.21 12.68
CA GLY A 776 6.30 14.42 12.54
C GLY A 776 7.09 14.63 11.23
N THR A 777 6.51 15.34 10.24
CA THR A 777 7.23 15.81 9.04
C THR A 777 6.80 17.22 8.63
N SER A 778 7.69 17.94 7.95
CA SER A 778 7.41 19.21 7.27
C SER A 778 7.32 19.08 5.75
N ASP A 779 7.48 17.87 5.19
CA ASP A 779 7.38 17.62 3.75
C ASP A 779 5.91 17.62 3.30
N PRO A 780 5.48 18.56 2.45
CA PRO A 780 4.09 18.66 2.00
C PRO A 780 3.63 17.42 1.21
N THR A 781 4.54 16.72 0.54
CA THR A 781 4.22 15.50 -0.24
C THR A 781 3.91 14.35 0.71
N LEU A 782 4.74 14.16 1.74
CA LEU A 782 4.51 13.12 2.75
C LEU A 782 3.26 13.41 3.59
N GLN A 783 2.98 14.69 3.91
CA GLN A 783 1.74 15.08 4.59
C GLN A 783 0.50 14.78 3.74
N LEU A 784 0.55 15.07 2.44
CA LEU A 784 -0.54 14.76 1.52
C LEU A 784 -0.75 13.25 1.39
N GLN A 785 0.33 12.48 1.20
CA GLN A 785 0.27 11.01 1.10
C GLN A 785 -0.28 10.36 2.37
N ALA A 786 0.16 10.77 3.57
CA ALA A 786 -0.36 10.28 4.84
C ALA A 786 -1.87 10.57 5.00
N ARG A 787 -2.31 11.79 4.65
CA ARG A 787 -3.74 12.16 4.64
C ARG A 787 -4.53 11.30 3.67
N LEU A 788 -4.07 11.14 2.44
CA LEU A 788 -4.75 10.32 1.43
C LEU A 788 -4.85 8.86 1.86
N ARG A 789 -3.80 8.29 2.47
CA ARG A 789 -3.83 6.92 2.98
C ARG A 789 -4.85 6.75 4.12
N PHE A 790 -4.92 7.70 5.06
CA PHE A 790 -5.95 7.69 6.11
C PHE A 790 -7.36 7.82 5.54
N LEU A 791 -7.58 8.73 4.59
CA LEU A 791 -8.87 8.88 3.91
C LEU A 791 -9.27 7.61 3.16
N ALA A 792 -8.31 6.97 2.49
CA ALA A 792 -8.51 5.70 1.80
C ALA A 792 -8.91 4.58 2.76
N PHE A 793 -8.32 4.54 3.96
CA PHE A 793 -8.68 3.59 5.01
C PHE A 793 -10.13 3.78 5.47
N THR A 794 -10.51 5.02 5.82
CA THR A 794 -11.89 5.36 6.21
C THR A 794 -12.90 5.05 5.10
N ALA A 795 -12.58 5.39 3.85
CA ALA A 795 -13.47 5.15 2.72
C ALA A 795 -13.65 3.66 2.41
N GLN A 796 -12.58 2.86 2.43
CA GLN A 796 -12.66 1.39 2.27
C GLN A 796 -13.57 0.77 3.34
N PHE A 797 -13.51 1.28 4.56
CA PHE A 797 -14.32 0.80 5.66
C PHE A 797 -15.82 1.11 5.47
N VAL A 798 -16.16 2.37 5.18
CA VAL A 798 -17.55 2.79 4.91
C VAL A 798 -18.14 1.97 3.76
N GLN A 799 -17.35 1.73 2.72
CA GLN A 799 -17.77 0.92 1.59
C GLN A 799 -18.08 -0.53 1.99
N ARG A 800 -17.19 -1.17 2.75
CA ARG A 800 -17.33 -2.59 3.12
C ARG A 800 -18.43 -2.84 4.15
N GLU A 801 -18.54 -1.99 5.15
CA GLU A 801 -19.41 -2.23 6.31
C GLU A 801 -20.80 -1.59 6.16
N TYR A 802 -20.93 -0.52 5.35
CA TYR A 802 -22.20 0.21 5.20
C TYR A 802 -22.90 0.00 3.85
N ASP A 803 -22.14 -0.19 2.76
CA ASP A 803 -22.66 -0.35 1.38
C ASP A 803 -23.87 0.57 1.08
N PRO A 804 -23.66 1.90 1.06
CA PRO A 804 -24.73 2.90 1.13
C PRO A 804 -25.66 2.93 -0.11
N LEU A 805 -25.47 2.04 -1.08
CA LEU A 805 -26.22 1.98 -2.33
C LEU A 805 -26.93 0.63 -2.53
N SER A 806 -26.86 -0.30 -1.56
CA SER A 806 -27.56 -1.58 -1.62
C SER A 806 -29.05 -1.44 -1.26
N LEU A 807 -29.93 -1.77 -2.22
CA LEU A 807 -31.39 -1.65 -2.09
C LEU A 807 -31.94 -2.27 -0.80
N PRO A 808 -32.99 -1.68 -0.17
CA PRO A 808 -33.62 -2.24 1.02
C PRO A 808 -34.14 -3.66 0.72
N ILE A 809 -33.82 -4.60 1.61
CA ILE A 809 -34.41 -5.95 1.57
C ILE A 809 -35.91 -5.77 1.79
N VAL A 810 -36.70 -5.92 0.74
CA VAL A 810 -38.15 -6.01 0.85
C VAL A 810 -38.44 -7.29 1.65
N SER A 811 -38.87 -7.13 2.90
CA SER A 811 -39.40 -8.21 3.73
C SER A 811 -40.75 -8.66 3.17
N GLY A 812 -40.70 -9.48 2.12
CA GLY A 812 -41.85 -10.10 1.49
C GLY A 812 -42.32 -11.33 2.26
N ALA A 813 -43.36 -11.13 3.08
CA ALA A 813 -44.42 -12.07 3.47
C ALA A 813 -44.11 -13.58 3.53
N ALA A 814 -44.14 -14.10 4.77
CA ALA A 814 -44.63 -15.45 5.00
C ALA A 814 -46.06 -15.59 4.45
N GLY A 815 -46.29 -16.56 3.58
CA GLY A 815 -47.60 -16.85 3.02
C GLY A 815 -47.66 -18.17 2.25
N SER A 816 -48.05 -19.23 2.98
CA SER A 816 -48.56 -20.56 2.59
C SER A 816 -47.74 -21.45 1.66
#